data_AF-A0A9E3FLD0-F1
#
_entry.id   AF-A0A9E3FLD0-F1
#
_cell.length_a   1.000
_cell.length_b   1.000
_cell.length_c   1.000
_cell.angle_alpha   90.00
_cell.angle_beta   90.00
_cell.angle_gamma   90.00
#
_symmetry.space_group_name_H-M   'P 1'
#
loop_
_entity.id
_entity.type
_entity.pdbx_description
1 polymer ?
#
loop_
_entity_poly.entity_id
_entity_poly.type
_entity_poly.pdbx_seq_one_letter_code
_entity_poly.pdbx_strand_id
1 'polypeptide(L)'
;MANTFTPTALANGTSNLLVRADAINQTTDLLQAGVVFNDAVRLSLGLFSTPQNSGNSNPFLTSYTTDVHAVQNDIAAMLANPGNVTINGNAFKLNATDTAVLTNIQGQLGQLLAAAPQTTNAATVAQADQTLHAVQSEILQEIQGDAHLSAALNNVTFMANTGANDVAFQSLPAGNDSAANLAAATNGTSLKVIGEVFNAATVAATGGINAGNAAEIAADMTAIQTGLTKLLGNATALAAIEKGETANAAALTTIHLQTVLNQINQQMKYDATPTTPTSLRGTADNLLDIIDIVQNDAALNKAAGGNGNAGHAGGFAEMPGGLTGTVTKFQDNQAQTNFWAAFLAEANTVTAQLTKVVNGSAAASQALITQIQNYDNFGINFDAAQGAVFKGRFDNELNNGTLQADTANAVKGLMGILNHDTGAALAADKAMITAAGMGFQADAKDVSGNNIAIGGATYVGTATTVSTATSVHGLAQGTIPVTANPNIANGTGGTATTGTGGAGGGAGGGAVAINFNPTALAHGTSNLLVRASAIQHSTDLVTAGVVFNDAARISLGLFSTPANSGNSTPFLTSFTGDITAVQTDIAAMLANPGAVTLGGKAFTLNATDTAVLTNIEGQLATILNAAPQTANAATLAAADQTIHNVETQILQEIQGDAHLAGALKGVTFMANTGATDVAFQSLPAGNDSAANLAAATAGTSLKTIGEVFNAATVAAAGGINANNLGEITNDFTAIQQGLTKILGNATALAAIEKGETANAAALTTIHLQTVLNQINLQLNKYDAAEVNANPTALRGTADNLLDIIDIVQNDANLNMAAGGNGTAGHVGGFAEMPGGLTGTVTKFQDNQAQTNFWAAFLSEANTLTAQLTKVVNGSAAASQALITQIQNYQHFGAAFDAAQGAVFQGRFDNELNNGTLEADSAAAIKGLMGILNHDTGAALAADKAMITAAGMGFQADAKDVSGNNIPVNGGTYVGTATTVSTATSIKGTAQGTIPVTANPNIANGTGGAAAAGTSQAGMHGHDADDQPAAAAAGAKTSGAPAAAAANTHTSQPAATSHATGATHTMITMHDLMHAEAVAHQMHWA
;
A
#
# COMPACT_ATOMS: atom_id res chain seq x y z
N MET A 1 30.48 -7.84 -22.70
CA MET A 1 30.48 -8.37 -24.09
C MET A 1 30.31 -7.18 -25.03
N ALA A 2 30.67 -7.28 -26.32
CA ALA A 2 30.46 -6.16 -27.24
C ALA A 2 28.95 -6.00 -27.50
N ASN A 3 28.35 -4.93 -26.96
CA ASN A 3 26.94 -4.62 -27.20
C ASN A 3 26.77 -4.30 -28.69
N THR A 4 25.92 -5.07 -29.36
CA THR A 4 25.82 -5.00 -30.82
C THR A 4 24.73 -4.02 -31.20
N PHE A 5 25.12 -2.80 -31.56
CA PHE A 5 24.22 -1.83 -32.19
C PHE A 5 23.48 -2.50 -33.36
N THR A 6 22.15 -2.36 -33.41
CA THR A 6 21.28 -3.03 -34.38
C THR A 6 20.58 -2.01 -35.29
N PRO A 7 21.14 -1.70 -36.47
CA PRO A 7 20.58 -0.73 -37.43
C PRO A 7 19.08 -0.92 -37.70
N THR A 8 18.66 -2.18 -37.84
CA THR A 8 17.26 -2.56 -38.13
C THR A 8 16.28 -2.27 -36.99
N ALA A 9 16.76 -2.19 -35.75
CA ALA A 9 15.94 -1.93 -34.56
C ALA A 9 15.81 -0.42 -34.27
N LEU A 10 16.83 0.36 -34.61
CA LEU A 10 16.74 1.83 -34.57
C LEU A 10 15.85 2.37 -35.70
N ALA A 11 15.97 1.81 -36.90
CA ALA A 11 15.22 2.26 -38.09
C ALA A 11 13.73 1.90 -38.10
N ASN A 12 13.25 1.02 -37.20
CA ASN A 12 11.84 0.61 -37.12
C ASN A 12 11.15 0.99 -35.79
N GLY A 13 11.84 1.75 -34.92
CA GLY A 13 11.35 2.12 -33.58
C GLY A 13 11.20 0.97 -32.59
N THR A 14 11.62 -0.27 -32.92
CA THR A 14 11.62 -1.40 -31.96
C THR A 14 12.98 -1.56 -31.29
N SER A 15 13.67 -0.45 -31.04
CA SER A 15 15.03 -0.46 -30.49
C SER A 15 15.00 -0.82 -29.02
N ASN A 16 15.64 -1.93 -28.68
CA ASN A 16 15.87 -2.33 -27.29
C ASN A 16 16.91 -1.45 -26.57
N LEU A 17 17.37 -0.33 -27.17
CA LEU A 17 18.07 0.72 -26.44
C LEU A 17 17.13 1.32 -25.38
N LEU A 18 17.13 0.69 -24.21
CA LEU A 18 16.94 1.37 -22.94
C LEU A 18 18.13 2.32 -22.80
N VAL A 19 18.05 3.49 -23.46
CA VAL A 19 19.21 4.34 -23.82
C VAL A 19 20.17 4.52 -22.64
N ARG A 20 19.62 4.86 -21.47
CA ARG A 20 20.34 5.11 -20.21
C ARG A 20 21.08 3.89 -19.62
N ALA A 21 20.81 2.66 -20.07
CA ALA A 21 21.53 1.45 -19.68
C ALA A 21 22.64 1.08 -20.69
N ASP A 22 22.38 1.26 -21.98
CA ASP A 22 23.36 0.96 -23.04
C ASP A 22 24.39 2.08 -23.22
N ALA A 23 24.01 3.34 -23.01
CA ALA A 23 24.88 4.52 -23.05
C ALA A 23 25.95 4.55 -21.93
N ILE A 24 25.83 3.70 -20.92
CA ILE A 24 26.90 3.45 -19.92
C ILE A 24 28.08 2.69 -20.56
N ASN A 25 27.87 2.02 -21.71
CA ASN A 25 28.91 1.29 -22.44
C ASN A 25 29.48 2.14 -23.58
N GLN A 26 30.73 2.57 -23.43
CA GLN A 26 31.48 3.35 -24.42
C GLN A 26 31.44 2.72 -25.83
N THR A 27 31.08 3.54 -26.82
CA THR A 27 31.02 3.20 -28.25
C THR A 27 31.99 4.06 -29.08
N THR A 28 32.14 3.73 -30.37
CA THR A 28 32.82 4.58 -31.36
C THR A 28 31.91 4.93 -32.54
N ASP A 29 30.59 4.73 -32.42
CA ASP A 29 29.62 5.09 -33.45
C ASP A 29 29.01 6.47 -33.21
N LEU A 30 29.23 7.40 -34.16
CA LEU A 30 28.78 8.79 -34.05
C LEU A 30 27.25 8.93 -34.21
N LEU A 31 26.58 7.97 -34.86
CA LEU A 31 25.11 7.94 -34.90
C LEU A 31 24.55 7.71 -33.49
N GLN A 32 25.11 6.75 -32.75
CA GLN A 32 24.69 6.45 -31.38
C GLN A 32 24.89 7.66 -30.46
N ALA A 33 26.08 8.30 -30.52
CA ALA A 33 26.35 9.51 -29.74
C ALA A 33 25.37 10.66 -30.07
N GLY A 34 25.02 10.87 -31.34
CA GLY A 34 24.07 11.91 -31.73
C GLY A 34 22.59 11.59 -31.44
N VAL A 35 22.21 10.30 -31.35
CA VAL A 35 20.89 9.88 -30.83
C VAL A 35 20.78 10.24 -29.35
N VAL A 36 21.79 9.87 -28.54
CA VAL A 36 21.83 10.19 -27.10
C VAL A 36 21.86 11.71 -26.87
N PHE A 37 22.51 12.47 -27.77
CA PHE A 37 22.49 13.93 -27.69
C PHE A 37 21.10 14.53 -28.00
N ASN A 38 20.35 14.00 -28.97
CA ASN A 38 18.96 14.43 -29.21
C ASN A 38 18.09 14.20 -27.96
N ASP A 39 18.19 13.03 -27.33
CA ASP A 39 17.46 12.72 -26.09
C ASP A 39 17.84 13.71 -24.97
N ALA A 40 19.13 14.05 -24.81
CA ALA A 40 19.58 15.08 -23.88
C ALA A 40 19.00 16.48 -24.21
N VAL A 41 18.84 16.83 -25.49
CA VAL A 41 18.15 18.07 -25.91
C VAL A 41 16.67 18.06 -25.52
N ARG A 42 15.93 16.97 -25.72
CA ARG A 42 14.54 16.86 -25.24
C ARG A 42 14.44 16.93 -23.71
N LEU A 43 15.36 16.28 -23.00
CA LEU A 43 15.41 16.28 -21.53
C LEU A 43 15.78 17.65 -20.93
N SER A 44 16.41 18.56 -21.67
CA SER A 44 16.83 19.85 -21.10
C SER A 44 15.66 20.74 -20.68
N LEU A 45 14.49 20.59 -21.32
CA LEU A 45 13.24 21.25 -20.93
C LEU A 45 12.82 20.94 -19.48
N GLY A 46 13.07 19.71 -18.99
CA GLY A 46 12.66 19.24 -17.65
C GLY A 46 13.67 19.45 -16.52
N LEU A 47 14.87 19.98 -16.82
CA LEU A 47 15.99 20.06 -15.87
C LEU A 47 15.69 20.87 -14.60
N PHE A 48 14.89 21.93 -14.73
CA PHE A 48 14.67 22.96 -13.72
C PHE A 48 13.70 22.55 -12.60
N SER A 49 13.22 21.30 -12.64
CA SER A 49 12.29 20.75 -11.66
C SER A 49 12.97 20.54 -10.29
N THR A 50 12.63 21.42 -9.33
CA THR A 50 13.21 21.39 -7.98
C THR A 50 12.85 20.11 -7.20
N PRO A 51 13.78 19.55 -6.40
CA PRO A 51 13.52 18.35 -5.60
C PRO A 51 12.68 18.69 -4.36
N GLN A 52 11.43 18.21 -4.33
CA GLN A 52 10.58 18.23 -3.13
C GLN A 52 9.85 16.90 -2.92
N ASN A 53 10.46 16.06 -2.08
CA ASN A 53 9.87 15.15 -1.08
C ASN A 53 8.70 14.21 -1.44
N SER A 54 8.35 14.05 -2.72
CA SER A 54 7.76 12.80 -3.21
C SER A 54 8.89 11.81 -3.49
N GLY A 55 8.68 10.51 -3.24
CA GLY A 55 9.73 9.48 -3.22
C GLY A 55 10.38 9.10 -4.56
N ASN A 56 10.20 9.90 -5.61
CA ASN A 56 10.88 9.81 -6.90
C ASN A 56 11.51 11.17 -7.21
N SER A 57 12.82 11.30 -6.99
CA SER A 57 13.58 12.52 -7.27
C SER A 57 13.73 12.80 -8.78
N ASN A 58 14.00 14.06 -9.13
CA ASN A 58 14.09 14.59 -10.51
C ASN A 58 14.82 13.62 -11.47
N PRO A 59 14.09 12.93 -12.38
CA PRO A 59 14.70 11.98 -13.30
C PRO A 59 15.41 12.68 -14.47
N PHE A 60 15.05 13.92 -14.79
CA PHE A 60 15.63 14.68 -15.91
C PHE A 60 17.09 15.01 -15.65
N LEU A 61 17.45 15.55 -14.48
CA LEU A 61 18.83 15.92 -14.17
C LEU A 61 19.79 14.71 -14.20
N THR A 62 19.39 13.58 -13.61
CA THR A 62 20.21 12.36 -13.62
C THR A 62 20.27 11.71 -15.00
N SER A 63 19.18 11.73 -15.78
CA SER A 63 19.20 11.24 -17.16
C SER A 63 20.11 12.12 -18.03
N TYR A 64 19.82 13.42 -18.10
CA TYR A 64 20.58 14.40 -18.87
C TYR A 64 22.09 14.35 -18.58
N THR A 65 22.50 14.30 -17.30
CA THR A 65 23.93 14.19 -16.96
C THR A 65 24.53 12.85 -17.33
N THR A 66 23.77 11.74 -17.26
CA THR A 66 24.20 10.43 -17.77
C THR A 66 24.38 10.43 -19.28
N ASP A 67 23.40 10.98 -20.01
CA ASP A 67 23.36 11.02 -21.47
C ASP A 67 24.49 11.94 -22.01
N VAL A 68 24.67 13.13 -21.43
CA VAL A 68 25.80 14.03 -21.78
C VAL A 68 27.16 13.42 -21.40
N HIS A 69 27.27 12.68 -20.30
CA HIS A 69 28.50 11.93 -19.97
C HIS A 69 28.78 10.81 -20.98
N ALA A 70 27.76 10.09 -21.47
CA ALA A 70 27.91 9.06 -22.48
C ALA A 70 28.45 9.66 -23.80
N VAL A 71 27.79 10.69 -24.32
CA VAL A 71 28.24 11.40 -25.54
C VAL A 71 29.68 11.93 -25.38
N GLN A 72 30.05 12.43 -24.21
CA GLN A 72 31.42 12.88 -23.94
C GLN A 72 32.43 11.72 -23.93
N ASN A 73 32.08 10.56 -23.38
CA ASN A 73 32.93 9.36 -23.34
C ASN A 73 33.08 8.71 -24.72
N ASP A 74 32.05 8.77 -25.56
CA ASP A 74 32.04 8.23 -26.91
C ASP A 74 32.85 9.12 -27.86
N ILE A 75 32.65 10.43 -27.81
CA ILE A 75 33.48 11.40 -28.56
C ILE A 75 34.94 11.32 -28.12
N ALA A 76 35.21 11.12 -26.81
CA ALA A 76 36.57 10.85 -26.32
C ALA A 76 37.18 9.59 -26.95
N ALA A 77 36.40 8.50 -27.11
CA ALA A 77 36.86 7.27 -27.74
C ALA A 77 37.17 7.44 -29.23
N MET A 78 36.32 8.20 -29.94
CA MET A 78 36.49 8.54 -31.35
C MET A 78 37.74 9.42 -31.58
N LEU A 79 37.94 10.45 -30.75
CA LEU A 79 39.13 11.31 -30.80
C LEU A 79 40.42 10.56 -30.43
N ALA A 80 40.35 9.60 -29.51
CA ALA A 80 41.48 8.74 -29.15
C ALA A 80 41.84 7.74 -30.27
N ASN A 81 40.87 7.31 -31.09
CA ASN A 81 41.08 6.36 -32.19
C ASN A 81 40.35 6.77 -33.49
N PRO A 82 40.75 7.88 -34.18
CA PRO A 82 40.00 8.43 -35.32
C PRO A 82 39.88 7.52 -36.56
N GLY A 83 40.64 6.41 -36.60
CA GLY A 83 40.54 5.39 -37.64
C GLY A 83 39.51 4.28 -37.37
N ASN A 84 38.92 4.23 -36.18
CA ASN A 84 37.97 3.20 -35.73
C ASN A 84 36.53 3.74 -35.58
N VAL A 85 36.28 4.99 -35.98
CA VAL A 85 34.96 5.63 -35.88
C VAL A 85 33.98 4.96 -36.85
N THR A 86 32.74 4.80 -36.44
CA THR A 86 31.66 4.27 -37.27
C THR A 86 30.47 5.23 -37.36
N ILE A 87 29.67 5.07 -38.40
CA ILE A 87 28.30 5.60 -38.48
C ILE A 87 27.41 4.45 -38.91
N ASN A 88 26.39 4.14 -38.11
CA ASN A 88 25.46 3.04 -38.38
C ASN A 88 26.18 1.67 -38.52
N GLY A 89 27.25 1.46 -37.74
CA GLY A 89 28.13 0.29 -37.80
C GLY A 89 29.10 0.24 -38.99
N ASN A 90 29.07 1.22 -39.90
CA ASN A 90 29.96 1.30 -41.06
C ASN A 90 31.17 2.18 -40.77
N ALA A 91 32.37 1.78 -41.18
CA ALA A 91 33.59 2.54 -40.94
C ALA A 91 33.53 3.94 -41.55
N PHE A 92 33.65 4.97 -40.71
CA PHE A 92 33.60 6.38 -41.09
C PHE A 92 34.95 7.03 -40.76
N LYS A 93 35.57 7.68 -41.73
CA LYS A 93 36.93 8.22 -41.58
C LYS A 93 36.88 9.71 -41.29
N LEU A 94 37.15 10.10 -40.03
CA LEU A 94 37.30 11.50 -39.66
C LEU A 94 38.38 12.20 -40.50
N ASN A 95 38.08 13.41 -40.96
CA ASN A 95 39.03 14.35 -41.50
C ASN A 95 39.43 15.41 -40.46
N ALA A 96 40.27 16.38 -40.84
CA ALA A 96 40.82 17.38 -39.92
C ALA A 96 39.77 18.36 -39.38
N THR A 97 38.73 18.69 -40.16
CA THR A 97 37.61 19.54 -39.71
C THR A 97 36.73 18.80 -38.72
N ASP A 98 36.30 17.58 -39.06
CA ASP A 98 35.54 16.69 -38.17
C ASP A 98 36.22 16.54 -36.80
N THR A 99 37.54 16.34 -36.80
CA THR A 99 38.34 16.16 -35.59
C THR A 99 38.36 17.43 -34.73
N ALA A 100 38.40 18.61 -35.36
CA ALA A 100 38.33 19.89 -34.65
C ALA A 100 36.94 20.14 -34.05
N VAL A 101 35.88 19.91 -34.83
CA VAL A 101 34.48 20.02 -34.37
C VAL A 101 34.20 19.08 -33.20
N LEU A 102 34.56 17.80 -33.31
CA LEU A 102 34.41 16.84 -32.21
C LEU A 102 35.25 17.22 -30.97
N THR A 103 36.39 17.90 -31.14
CA THR A 103 37.21 18.41 -30.02
C THR A 103 36.52 19.60 -29.32
N ASN A 104 35.91 20.53 -30.07
CA ASN A 104 35.10 21.62 -29.50
C ASN A 104 33.92 21.05 -28.69
N ILE A 105 33.18 20.11 -29.30
CA ILE A 105 32.00 19.46 -28.72
C ILE A 105 32.37 18.72 -27.43
N GLN A 106 33.52 18.03 -27.37
CA GLN A 106 34.00 17.40 -26.12
C GLN A 106 34.13 18.41 -24.97
N GLY A 107 34.58 19.63 -25.27
CA GLY A 107 34.68 20.75 -24.32
C GLY A 107 33.34 21.36 -23.95
N GLN A 108 32.45 21.56 -24.94
CA GLN A 108 31.08 22.07 -24.77
C GLN A 108 30.22 21.13 -23.90
N LEU A 109 30.31 19.81 -24.10
CA LEU A 109 29.68 18.81 -23.23
C LEU A 109 30.17 18.95 -21.77
N GLY A 110 31.44 19.31 -21.56
CA GLY A 110 31.98 19.65 -20.24
C GLY A 110 31.34 20.90 -19.60
N GLN A 111 30.95 21.89 -20.41
CA GLN A 111 30.20 23.07 -19.94
C GLN A 111 28.76 22.70 -19.56
N LEU A 112 28.10 21.85 -20.37
CA LEU A 112 26.75 21.34 -20.06
C LEU A 112 26.72 20.55 -18.74
N LEU A 113 27.73 19.72 -18.49
CA LEU A 113 27.89 18.97 -17.23
C LEU A 113 28.17 19.88 -16.01
N ALA A 114 28.84 21.01 -16.20
CA ALA A 114 29.04 22.01 -15.15
C ALA A 114 27.78 22.85 -14.88
N ALA A 115 26.99 23.14 -15.91
CA ALA A 115 25.77 23.94 -15.82
C ALA A 115 24.57 23.16 -15.26
N ALA A 116 24.34 21.92 -15.71
CA ALA A 116 23.12 21.17 -15.36
C ALA A 116 22.86 21.02 -13.85
N PRO A 117 23.85 20.75 -12.97
CA PRO A 117 23.62 20.69 -11.52
C PRO A 117 23.21 22.04 -10.89
N GLN A 118 23.47 23.17 -11.56
CA GLN A 118 23.11 24.50 -11.04
C GLN A 118 21.63 24.85 -11.25
N THR A 119 20.91 24.13 -12.12
CA THR A 119 19.46 24.31 -12.36
C THR A 119 18.62 24.08 -11.11
N THR A 120 19.12 23.30 -10.14
CA THR A 120 18.42 23.04 -8.87
C THR A 120 18.57 24.17 -7.85
N ASN A 121 19.42 25.17 -8.11
CA ASN A 121 19.72 26.26 -7.19
C ASN A 121 19.07 27.57 -7.68
N ALA A 122 18.04 28.04 -6.97
CA ALA A 122 17.30 29.25 -7.31
C ALA A 122 18.15 30.54 -7.39
N ALA A 123 19.38 30.54 -6.86
CA ALA A 123 20.32 31.68 -7.00
C ALA A 123 21.20 31.62 -8.26
N THR A 124 21.35 30.46 -8.91
CA THR A 124 22.19 30.28 -10.11
C THR A 124 21.45 29.74 -11.34
N VAL A 125 20.20 29.29 -11.18
CA VAL A 125 19.32 28.74 -12.24
C VAL A 125 19.37 29.59 -13.51
N ALA A 126 18.97 30.88 -13.47
CA ALA A 126 18.95 31.76 -14.64
C ALA A 126 20.28 31.93 -15.40
N GLN A 127 21.43 31.61 -14.79
CA GLN A 127 22.73 31.56 -15.47
C GLN A 127 23.05 30.16 -16.02
N ALA A 128 22.64 29.10 -15.32
CA ALA A 128 22.69 27.73 -15.80
C ALA A 128 21.83 27.55 -17.07
N ASP A 129 20.59 28.04 -17.02
CA ASP A 129 19.59 28.09 -18.09
C ASP A 129 20.20 28.61 -19.41
N GLN A 130 20.75 29.83 -19.35
CA GLN A 130 21.38 30.51 -20.49
C GLN A 130 22.62 29.76 -21.01
N THR A 131 23.39 29.12 -20.11
CA THR A 131 24.55 28.30 -20.48
C THR A 131 24.13 27.03 -21.21
N LEU A 132 23.08 26.35 -20.74
CA LEU A 132 22.53 25.15 -21.36
C LEU A 132 21.98 25.47 -22.76
N HIS A 133 21.11 26.48 -22.88
CA HIS A 133 20.55 26.92 -24.16
C HIS A 133 21.63 27.23 -25.20
N ALA A 134 22.60 28.08 -24.83
CA ALA A 134 23.63 28.55 -25.75
C ALA A 134 24.53 27.40 -26.22
N VAL A 135 25.01 26.56 -25.30
CA VAL A 135 25.96 25.49 -25.61
C VAL A 135 25.29 24.32 -26.34
N GLN A 136 24.03 23.99 -26.04
CA GLN A 136 23.27 23.01 -26.84
C GLN A 136 23.08 23.51 -28.29
N SER A 137 22.74 24.79 -28.44
CA SER A 137 22.59 25.43 -29.76
C SER A 137 23.91 25.51 -30.53
N GLU A 138 25.03 25.73 -29.84
CA GLU A 138 26.38 25.78 -30.44
C GLU A 138 26.80 24.39 -30.97
N ILE A 139 26.64 23.31 -30.18
CA ILE A 139 26.95 21.93 -30.61
C ILE A 139 26.16 21.55 -31.88
N LEU A 140 24.85 21.85 -31.93
CA LEU A 140 24.02 21.56 -33.11
C LEU A 140 24.46 22.38 -34.33
N GLN A 141 24.88 23.63 -34.14
CA GLN A 141 25.38 24.48 -35.21
C GLN A 141 26.77 24.04 -35.72
N GLU A 142 27.66 23.54 -34.85
CA GLU A 142 28.96 23.02 -35.27
C GLU A 142 28.83 21.73 -36.09
N ILE A 143 28.00 20.76 -35.67
CA ILE A 143 27.75 19.54 -36.44
C ILE A 143 27.14 19.86 -37.82
N GLN A 144 26.14 20.74 -37.87
CA GLN A 144 25.47 21.09 -39.13
C GLN A 144 26.30 22.05 -40.01
N GLY A 145 27.27 22.75 -39.41
CA GLY A 145 28.28 23.56 -40.14
C GLY A 145 29.36 22.72 -40.81
N ASP A 146 29.67 21.53 -40.29
CA ASP A 146 30.59 20.60 -40.95
C ASP A 146 29.88 19.81 -42.06
N ALA A 147 30.25 20.08 -43.31
CA ALA A 147 29.65 19.47 -44.49
C ALA A 147 29.97 17.97 -44.69
N HIS A 148 30.88 17.38 -43.91
CA HIS A 148 31.20 15.95 -43.96
C HIS A 148 30.46 15.18 -42.85
N LEU A 149 30.43 15.71 -41.63
CA LEU A 149 29.64 15.15 -40.53
C LEU A 149 28.14 15.23 -40.82
N SER A 150 27.62 16.44 -41.13
CA SER A 150 26.21 16.63 -41.46
C SER A 150 25.77 15.76 -42.63
N ALA A 151 26.56 15.67 -43.71
CA ALA A 151 26.22 14.82 -44.85
C ALA A 151 26.21 13.32 -44.52
N ALA A 152 26.99 12.86 -43.55
CA ALA A 152 26.97 11.47 -43.12
C ALA A 152 25.79 11.16 -42.18
N LEU A 153 25.48 12.07 -41.25
CA LEU A 153 24.42 11.90 -40.25
C LEU A 153 23.01 12.12 -40.83
N ASN A 154 22.80 13.15 -41.66
CA ASN A 154 21.50 13.44 -42.28
C ASN A 154 21.05 12.34 -43.29
N ASN A 155 21.94 11.41 -43.68
CA ASN A 155 21.61 10.25 -44.52
C ASN A 155 21.13 9.02 -43.72
N VAL A 156 21.08 9.09 -42.38
CA VAL A 156 20.65 7.97 -41.52
C VAL A 156 19.52 8.41 -40.59
N THR A 157 18.29 8.24 -41.07
CA THR A 157 17.07 8.51 -40.29
C THR A 157 16.72 7.36 -39.35
N PHE A 158 16.14 7.68 -38.21
CA PHE A 158 15.52 6.73 -37.27
C PHE A 158 14.12 7.19 -36.85
N MET A 159 13.30 6.27 -36.35
CA MET A 159 11.92 6.58 -35.97
C MET A 159 11.84 6.91 -34.47
N ALA A 160 11.42 8.13 -34.13
CA ALA A 160 11.13 8.54 -32.76
C ALA A 160 9.79 7.96 -32.26
N ASN A 161 9.52 8.04 -30.95
CA ASN A 161 8.28 7.55 -30.34
C ASN A 161 7.01 8.15 -30.98
N THR A 162 7.07 9.40 -31.45
CA THR A 162 5.96 10.12 -32.12
C THR A 162 5.75 9.68 -33.58
N GLY A 163 6.61 8.80 -34.12
CA GLY A 163 6.58 8.39 -35.53
C GLY A 163 7.31 9.36 -36.48
N ALA A 164 7.93 10.41 -35.95
CA ALA A 164 8.85 11.28 -36.69
C ALA A 164 10.08 10.53 -37.21
N ASN A 165 10.70 11.05 -38.27
CA ASN A 165 11.97 10.56 -38.81
C ASN A 165 13.10 11.53 -38.43
N ASP A 166 13.70 11.29 -37.27
CA ASP A 166 14.84 12.04 -36.72
C ASP A 166 16.16 11.64 -37.39
N VAL A 167 17.18 12.49 -37.26
CA VAL A 167 18.60 12.16 -37.53
C VAL A 167 19.47 12.46 -36.31
N ALA A 168 20.70 11.95 -36.26
CA ALA A 168 21.61 12.22 -35.15
C ALA A 168 22.10 13.68 -35.15
N PHE A 169 22.08 14.34 -33.97
CA PHE A 169 22.28 15.79 -33.83
C PHE A 169 21.24 16.60 -34.66
N GLN A 170 19.96 16.22 -34.55
CA GLN A 170 18.85 16.87 -35.24
C GLN A 170 18.72 18.34 -34.80
N SER A 171 18.58 19.23 -35.79
CA SER A 171 18.36 20.65 -35.55
C SER A 171 17.00 20.91 -34.91
N LEU A 172 16.96 21.91 -34.01
CA LEU A 172 15.73 22.40 -33.38
C LEU A 172 14.69 22.88 -34.42
N PRO A 173 13.39 22.90 -34.08
CA PRO A 173 12.32 23.41 -34.94
C PRO A 173 12.58 24.81 -35.49
N ALA A 174 12.24 25.03 -36.77
CA ALA A 174 12.39 26.33 -37.41
C ALA A 174 11.31 27.31 -36.90
N GLY A 175 11.72 28.25 -36.05
CA GLY A 175 10.90 29.38 -35.59
C GLY A 175 10.95 30.60 -36.51
N ASN A 176 9.92 31.45 -36.43
CA ASN A 176 9.89 32.78 -37.05
C ASN A 176 8.92 33.70 -36.27
N ASP A 177 9.49 34.40 -35.29
CA ASP A 177 8.93 35.45 -34.42
C ASP A 177 8.84 36.82 -35.10
N SER A 178 9.48 37.00 -36.26
CA SER A 178 9.76 38.33 -36.81
C SER A 178 8.50 39.22 -36.90
N ALA A 179 8.65 40.54 -36.72
CA ALA A 179 7.50 41.44 -36.52
C ALA A 179 6.37 41.38 -37.58
N ALA A 180 6.66 40.89 -38.80
CA ALA A 180 5.64 40.58 -39.81
C ALA A 180 4.89 39.27 -39.53
N ASN A 181 5.61 38.22 -39.12
CA ASN A 181 5.05 36.95 -38.66
C ASN A 181 4.25 37.11 -37.37
N LEU A 182 4.79 37.80 -36.35
CA LEU A 182 4.08 38.06 -35.09
C LEU A 182 2.76 38.78 -35.31
N ALA A 183 2.75 39.79 -36.19
CA ALA A 183 1.52 40.50 -36.57
C ALA A 183 0.54 39.63 -37.38
N ALA A 184 1.03 38.66 -38.16
CA ALA A 184 0.20 37.72 -38.91
C ALA A 184 -0.38 36.60 -38.02
N ALA A 185 0.41 36.07 -37.08
CA ALA A 185 -0.04 35.17 -36.01
C ALA A 185 -1.12 35.84 -35.16
N THR A 186 -0.84 37.04 -34.64
CA THR A 186 -1.81 37.89 -33.90
C THR A 186 -3.12 38.11 -34.67
N ASN A 187 -3.10 38.07 -36.00
CA ASN A 187 -4.28 38.25 -36.84
C ASN A 187 -5.01 36.94 -37.22
N GLY A 188 -4.50 35.77 -36.83
CA GLY A 188 -5.10 34.48 -37.14
C GLY A 188 -5.08 34.16 -38.64
N THR A 189 -4.02 34.57 -39.37
CA THR A 189 -3.97 34.42 -40.83
C THR A 189 -3.90 32.97 -41.30
N SER A 190 -3.23 32.10 -40.54
CA SER A 190 -3.18 30.64 -40.74
C SER A 190 -2.58 29.98 -39.49
N LEU A 191 -2.89 28.69 -39.28
CA LEU A 191 -2.29 27.92 -38.18
C LEU A 191 -0.77 27.79 -38.34
N LYS A 192 -0.27 27.66 -39.58
CA LYS A 192 1.17 27.66 -39.91
C LYS A 192 1.94 28.84 -39.32
N VAL A 193 1.45 30.08 -39.51
CA VAL A 193 2.16 31.26 -39.01
C VAL A 193 2.09 31.38 -37.49
N ILE A 194 0.99 30.93 -36.87
CA ILE A 194 0.91 30.82 -35.40
C ILE A 194 1.93 29.80 -34.88
N GLY A 195 2.01 28.63 -35.52
CA GLY A 195 2.94 27.56 -35.12
C GLY A 195 4.41 27.89 -35.40
N GLU A 196 4.72 28.76 -36.38
CA GLU A 196 6.06 29.30 -36.59
C GLU A 196 6.52 30.22 -35.45
N VAL A 197 5.59 30.99 -34.88
CA VAL A 197 5.84 31.79 -33.67
C VAL A 197 5.94 30.87 -32.45
N PHE A 198 5.10 29.83 -32.35
CA PHE A 198 5.23 28.83 -31.27
C PHE A 198 6.57 28.09 -31.31
N ASN A 199 7.05 27.70 -32.50
CA ASN A 199 8.39 27.10 -32.66
C ASN A 199 9.48 28.04 -32.11
N ALA A 200 9.38 29.35 -32.38
CA ALA A 200 10.34 30.34 -31.87
C ALA A 200 10.30 30.42 -30.33
N ALA A 201 9.11 30.56 -29.74
CA ALA A 201 8.95 30.60 -28.28
C ALA A 201 9.44 29.32 -27.59
N THR A 202 9.21 28.14 -28.17
CA THR A 202 9.68 26.85 -27.63
C THR A 202 11.20 26.69 -27.77
N VAL A 203 11.82 27.21 -28.83
CA VAL A 203 13.29 27.31 -28.94
C VAL A 203 13.84 28.30 -27.90
N ALA A 204 13.23 29.47 -27.73
CA ALA A 204 13.59 30.44 -26.70
C ALA A 204 13.44 29.89 -25.27
N ALA A 205 12.47 29.01 -25.04
CA ALA A 205 12.25 28.28 -23.78
C ALA A 205 13.12 27.02 -23.61
N THR A 206 13.83 26.56 -24.64
CA THR A 206 14.78 25.44 -24.55
C THR A 206 15.93 25.86 -23.63
N GLY A 207 16.09 25.17 -22.49
CA GLY A 207 17.02 25.62 -21.45
C GLY A 207 16.40 26.55 -20.39
N GLY A 208 15.09 26.82 -20.41
CA GLY A 208 14.37 27.44 -19.29
C GLY A 208 13.98 28.92 -19.47
N ILE A 209 12.89 29.33 -18.82
CA ILE A 209 12.34 30.69 -18.86
C ILE A 209 12.96 31.55 -17.75
N ASN A 210 13.69 32.59 -18.15
CA ASN A 210 14.46 33.46 -17.29
C ASN A 210 14.28 34.95 -17.68
N ALA A 211 14.90 35.87 -16.93
CA ALA A 211 14.71 37.31 -17.13
C ALA A 211 15.25 37.83 -18.49
N GLY A 212 16.00 37.05 -19.26
CA GLY A 212 16.49 37.39 -20.59
C GLY A 212 15.49 37.10 -21.73
N ASN A 213 14.75 35.99 -21.65
CA ASN A 213 13.83 35.52 -22.71
C ASN A 213 12.34 35.69 -22.37
N ALA A 214 11.96 35.84 -21.09
CA ALA A 214 10.54 35.91 -20.69
C ALA A 214 9.72 37.03 -21.37
N ALA A 215 10.35 38.15 -21.77
CA ALA A 215 9.66 39.23 -22.49
C ALA A 215 9.36 38.92 -23.97
N GLU A 216 10.18 38.04 -24.58
CA GLU A 216 10.03 37.54 -25.94
C GLU A 216 8.92 36.47 -25.97
N ILE A 217 9.07 35.46 -25.11
CA ILE A 217 8.09 34.36 -24.93
C ILE A 217 6.70 34.91 -24.59
N ALA A 218 6.58 35.90 -23.68
CA ALA A 218 5.29 36.49 -23.35
C ALA A 218 4.64 37.27 -24.52
N ALA A 219 5.43 37.86 -25.42
CA ALA A 219 4.91 38.52 -26.62
C ALA A 219 4.40 37.49 -27.63
N ASP A 220 5.16 36.43 -27.86
CA ASP A 220 4.82 35.31 -28.74
C ASP A 220 3.57 34.58 -28.25
N MET A 221 3.51 34.18 -26.98
CA MET A 221 2.34 33.51 -26.39
C MET A 221 1.08 34.38 -26.46
N THR A 222 1.19 35.70 -26.29
CA THR A 222 0.07 36.64 -26.48
C THR A 222 -0.40 36.69 -27.95
N ALA A 223 0.52 36.68 -28.91
CA ALA A 223 0.20 36.62 -30.33
C ALA A 223 -0.46 35.29 -30.73
N ILE A 224 0.04 34.18 -30.20
CA ILE A 224 -0.48 32.82 -30.40
C ILE A 224 -1.90 32.70 -29.82
N GLN A 225 -2.11 33.08 -28.56
CA GLN A 225 -3.43 33.13 -27.90
C GLN A 225 -4.44 33.92 -28.74
N THR A 226 -4.06 35.13 -29.18
CA THR A 226 -4.91 36.01 -29.98
C THR A 226 -5.22 35.41 -31.35
N GLY A 227 -4.24 34.77 -31.99
CA GLY A 227 -4.37 34.10 -33.28
C GLY A 227 -5.30 32.88 -33.23
N LEU A 228 -5.10 31.99 -32.27
CA LEU A 228 -5.92 30.80 -32.05
C LEU A 228 -7.38 31.18 -31.75
N THR A 229 -7.59 32.17 -30.88
CA THR A 229 -8.93 32.74 -30.59
C THR A 229 -9.63 33.24 -31.86
N LYS A 230 -8.90 33.87 -32.78
CA LYS A 230 -9.43 34.33 -34.08
C LYS A 230 -9.70 33.18 -35.07
N LEU A 231 -8.92 32.11 -35.04
CA LEU A 231 -9.19 30.90 -35.86
C LEU A 231 -10.44 30.17 -35.38
N LEU A 232 -10.54 29.88 -34.08
CA LEU A 232 -11.70 29.23 -33.45
C LEU A 232 -12.98 30.08 -33.61
N GLY A 233 -12.87 31.41 -33.61
CA GLY A 233 -13.97 32.33 -33.92
C GLY A 233 -14.36 32.40 -35.41
N ASN A 234 -13.64 31.74 -36.32
CA ASN A 234 -13.83 31.87 -37.77
C ASN A 234 -14.18 30.53 -38.44
N ALA A 235 -15.47 30.29 -38.63
CA ALA A 235 -16.00 29.10 -39.29
C ALA A 235 -15.46 28.86 -40.72
N THR A 236 -14.97 29.89 -41.43
CA THR A 236 -14.34 29.71 -42.75
C THR A 236 -12.88 29.22 -42.63
N ALA A 237 -12.20 29.56 -41.54
CA ALA A 237 -10.87 29.04 -41.24
C ALA A 237 -10.94 27.59 -40.73
N LEU A 238 -11.84 27.29 -39.79
CA LEU A 238 -12.06 25.91 -39.31
C LEU A 238 -12.40 24.96 -40.47
N ALA A 239 -13.39 25.30 -41.30
CA ALA A 239 -13.75 24.49 -42.48
C ALA A 239 -12.65 24.38 -43.57
N ALA A 240 -11.56 25.15 -43.45
CA ALA A 240 -10.38 25.00 -44.30
C ALA A 240 -9.30 24.10 -43.67
N ILE A 241 -9.27 23.98 -42.33
CA ILE A 241 -8.45 23.03 -41.56
C ILE A 241 -9.08 21.63 -41.66
N GLU A 242 -10.36 21.50 -41.33
CA GLU A 242 -11.20 20.28 -41.32
C GLU A 242 -11.44 19.65 -42.72
N LYS A 243 -10.68 20.08 -43.73
CA LYS A 243 -11.03 19.92 -45.14
C LYS A 243 -10.72 18.52 -45.67
N GLY A 244 -11.76 17.70 -45.74
CA GLY A 244 -11.72 16.33 -46.27
C GLY A 244 -12.00 15.27 -45.22
N GLU A 245 -12.31 15.70 -43.99
CA GLU A 245 -12.55 14.82 -42.86
C GLU A 245 -14.00 14.31 -42.77
N THR A 246 -14.22 13.37 -41.85
CA THR A 246 -15.58 13.04 -41.40
C THR A 246 -16.04 14.06 -40.37
N ALA A 247 -17.36 14.24 -40.20
CA ALA A 247 -17.90 15.20 -39.23
C ALA A 247 -17.38 14.99 -37.79
N ASN A 248 -17.15 13.75 -37.38
CA ASN A 248 -16.62 13.41 -36.06
C ASN A 248 -15.11 13.74 -35.94
N ALA A 249 -14.35 13.58 -37.02
CA ALA A 249 -12.92 13.93 -37.05
C ALA A 249 -12.75 15.45 -37.06
N ALA A 250 -13.48 16.17 -37.91
CA ALA A 250 -13.53 17.64 -37.91
C ALA A 250 -13.88 18.23 -36.52
N ALA A 251 -14.90 17.66 -35.85
CA ALA A 251 -15.25 18.06 -34.49
C ALA A 251 -14.12 17.80 -33.48
N LEU A 252 -13.39 16.69 -33.62
CA LEU A 252 -12.22 16.37 -32.79
C LEU A 252 -11.04 17.31 -33.06
N THR A 253 -10.75 17.63 -34.32
CA THR A 253 -9.74 18.63 -34.72
C THR A 253 -10.07 20.04 -34.21
N THR A 254 -11.35 20.42 -34.19
CA THR A 254 -11.81 21.65 -33.52
C THR A 254 -11.66 21.57 -31.99
N ILE A 255 -11.84 20.40 -31.35
CA ILE A 255 -11.53 20.20 -29.92
C ILE A 255 -10.02 20.33 -29.66
N HIS A 256 -9.18 19.63 -30.42
CA HIS A 256 -7.71 19.71 -30.31
C HIS A 256 -7.21 21.16 -30.43
N LEU A 257 -7.73 21.94 -31.38
CA LEU A 257 -7.38 23.36 -31.52
C LEU A 257 -7.84 24.22 -30.31
N GLN A 258 -8.96 23.87 -29.68
CA GLN A 258 -9.41 24.48 -28.42
C GLN A 258 -8.54 24.08 -27.23
N THR A 259 -8.09 22.82 -27.15
CA THR A 259 -7.13 22.36 -26.14
C THR A 259 -5.80 23.11 -26.26
N VAL A 260 -5.27 23.28 -27.47
CA VAL A 260 -4.05 24.07 -27.71
C VAL A 260 -4.23 25.53 -27.23
N LEU A 261 -5.39 26.16 -27.47
CA LEU A 261 -5.67 27.49 -26.89
C LEU A 261 -5.72 27.45 -25.35
N ASN A 262 -6.33 26.41 -24.75
CA ASN A 262 -6.41 26.26 -23.31
C ASN A 262 -5.00 26.11 -22.67
N GLN A 263 -4.16 25.26 -23.25
CA GLN A 263 -2.78 25.04 -22.82
C GLN A 263 -1.88 26.27 -23.05
N ILE A 264 -2.10 27.06 -24.10
CA ILE A 264 -1.44 28.38 -24.24
C ILE A 264 -1.88 29.34 -23.12
N ASN A 265 -3.17 29.36 -22.74
CA ASN A 265 -3.64 30.15 -21.59
C ASN A 265 -3.04 29.66 -20.26
N GLN A 266 -2.69 28.38 -20.15
CA GLN A 266 -2.01 27.79 -18.99
C GLN A 266 -0.51 28.16 -19.00
N GLN A 267 0.16 28.10 -20.15
CA GLN A 267 1.56 28.51 -20.31
C GLN A 267 1.79 29.95 -19.84
N MET A 268 0.93 30.87 -20.26
CA MET A 268 1.01 32.29 -19.86
C MET A 268 0.92 32.52 -18.34
N LYS A 269 0.41 31.56 -17.55
CA LYS A 269 0.43 31.61 -16.07
C LYS A 269 1.78 31.14 -15.51
N TYR A 270 2.39 30.14 -16.15
CA TYR A 270 3.72 29.66 -15.81
C TYR A 270 4.78 30.70 -16.15
N ASP A 271 4.69 31.32 -17.34
CA ASP A 271 5.56 32.42 -17.81
C ASP A 271 5.52 33.64 -16.87
N ALA A 272 4.38 33.91 -16.24
CA ALA A 272 4.19 34.98 -15.27
C ALA A 272 4.82 34.67 -13.89
N THR A 273 5.16 33.41 -13.62
CA THR A 273 5.70 32.92 -12.33
C THR A 273 6.83 31.89 -12.53
N PRO A 274 7.83 32.15 -13.39
CA PRO A 274 8.66 31.12 -13.99
C PRO A 274 9.59 30.42 -13.00
N THR A 275 9.87 31.03 -11.85
CA THR A 275 10.72 30.49 -10.78
C THR A 275 9.98 29.61 -9.77
N THR A 276 8.66 29.36 -9.94
CA THR A 276 7.90 28.56 -8.96
C THR A 276 8.02 27.04 -9.23
N PRO A 277 7.99 26.19 -8.19
CA PRO A 277 8.03 24.73 -8.36
C PRO A 277 6.86 24.12 -9.17
N THR A 278 5.82 24.89 -9.49
CA THR A 278 4.75 24.51 -10.42
C THR A 278 5.16 24.82 -11.85
N SER A 279 5.47 26.09 -12.15
CA SER A 279 5.85 26.58 -13.49
C SER A 279 7.07 25.86 -14.07
N LEU A 280 8.04 25.54 -13.22
CA LEU A 280 9.29 24.81 -13.55
C LEU A 280 9.08 23.33 -13.93
N ARG A 281 7.86 22.79 -13.79
CA ARG A 281 7.47 21.48 -14.34
C ARG A 281 6.41 21.64 -15.43
N GLY A 282 5.34 22.39 -15.14
CA GLY A 282 4.22 22.57 -16.05
C GLY A 282 4.61 23.13 -17.43
N THR A 283 5.66 23.96 -17.51
CA THR A 283 6.18 24.46 -18.81
C THR A 283 6.71 23.35 -19.72
N ALA A 284 7.32 22.29 -19.15
CA ALA A 284 7.90 21.22 -19.96
C ALA A 284 6.83 20.28 -20.51
N ASP A 285 5.89 19.84 -19.66
CA ASP A 285 4.74 19.02 -20.07
C ASP A 285 3.87 19.82 -21.07
N ASN A 286 3.40 21.01 -20.69
CA ASN A 286 2.43 21.80 -21.47
C ASN A 286 2.97 22.27 -22.85
N LEU A 287 4.27 22.51 -23.02
CA LEU A 287 4.84 22.80 -24.35
C LEU A 287 4.99 21.55 -25.23
N LEU A 288 5.24 20.38 -24.64
CA LEU A 288 5.30 19.11 -25.36
C LEU A 288 3.90 18.62 -25.75
N ASP A 289 2.90 18.76 -24.87
CA ASP A 289 1.50 18.43 -25.17
C ASP A 289 0.98 19.21 -26.39
N ILE A 290 1.27 20.52 -26.45
CA ILE A 290 0.85 21.37 -27.58
C ILE A 290 1.45 20.87 -28.91
N ILE A 291 2.69 20.36 -28.89
CA ILE A 291 3.32 19.73 -30.06
C ILE A 291 2.62 18.41 -30.36
N ASP A 292 2.52 17.51 -29.39
CA ASP A 292 1.97 16.16 -29.58
C ASP A 292 0.51 16.20 -30.06
N ILE A 293 -0.31 17.15 -29.58
CA ILE A 293 -1.69 17.36 -30.07
C ILE A 293 -1.71 17.79 -31.55
N VAL A 294 -0.87 18.73 -31.95
CA VAL A 294 -0.83 19.23 -33.35
C VAL A 294 -0.16 18.23 -34.30
N GLN A 295 0.82 17.45 -33.83
CA GLN A 295 1.55 16.47 -34.64
C GLN A 295 0.78 15.16 -34.83
N ASN A 296 0.01 14.71 -33.83
CA ASN A 296 -0.87 13.55 -33.96
C ASN A 296 -2.19 13.84 -34.71
N ASP A 297 -2.63 15.10 -34.75
CA ASP A 297 -3.78 15.51 -35.58
C ASP A 297 -3.33 15.79 -37.03
N ALA A 298 -3.69 14.87 -37.93
CA ALA A 298 -3.32 14.93 -39.34
C ALA A 298 -3.95 16.11 -40.12
N ALA A 299 -4.91 16.85 -39.58
CA ALA A 299 -5.47 18.07 -40.16
C ALA A 299 -4.78 19.32 -39.59
N LEU A 300 -4.56 19.40 -38.27
CA LEU A 300 -3.77 20.46 -37.65
C LEU A 300 -2.33 20.48 -38.17
N ASN A 301 -1.65 19.34 -38.23
CA ASN A 301 -0.30 19.23 -38.79
C ASN A 301 -0.21 19.82 -40.21
N LYS A 302 -1.16 19.49 -41.10
CA LYS A 302 -1.21 20.05 -42.47
C LYS A 302 -1.52 21.54 -42.49
N ALA A 303 -2.44 22.01 -41.63
CA ALA A 303 -2.75 23.43 -41.50
C ALA A 303 -1.60 24.24 -40.88
N ALA A 304 -0.75 23.60 -40.06
CA ALA A 304 0.49 24.11 -39.53
C ALA A 304 1.66 24.05 -40.56
N GLY A 305 1.47 23.42 -41.71
CA GLY A 305 2.45 23.36 -42.81
C GLY A 305 3.27 22.07 -42.90
N GLY A 306 2.96 21.07 -42.08
CA GLY A 306 3.48 19.70 -42.18
C GLY A 306 2.80 18.89 -43.30
N ASN A 307 3.01 17.56 -43.28
CA ASN A 307 2.56 16.65 -44.35
C ASN A 307 1.35 15.77 -43.98
N GLY A 308 0.93 15.77 -42.72
CA GLY A 308 -0.11 14.91 -42.15
C GLY A 308 0.39 13.87 -41.14
N ASN A 309 1.71 13.79 -40.91
CA ASN A 309 2.37 12.93 -39.93
C ASN A 309 3.30 13.79 -39.05
N ALA A 310 3.67 13.27 -37.87
CA ALA A 310 4.64 13.88 -36.98
C ALA A 310 6.00 14.19 -37.66
N GLY A 311 6.61 15.32 -37.32
CA GLY A 311 7.99 15.63 -37.69
C GLY A 311 8.40 17.10 -37.56
N HIS A 312 9.66 17.39 -37.89
CA HIS A 312 10.31 18.70 -37.72
C HIS A 312 9.93 19.76 -38.79
N ALA A 313 8.72 19.70 -39.36
CA ALA A 313 8.33 20.50 -40.52
C ALA A 313 6.97 21.22 -40.33
N GLY A 314 6.99 22.54 -40.53
CA GLY A 314 5.85 23.41 -40.25
C GLY A 314 5.94 24.04 -38.86
N GLY A 315 4.85 24.64 -38.41
CA GLY A 315 4.69 25.13 -37.04
C GLY A 315 4.25 24.04 -36.06
N PHE A 316 4.45 24.27 -34.76
CA PHE A 316 4.23 23.27 -33.69
C PHE A 316 5.01 21.96 -33.95
N ALA A 317 6.24 22.06 -34.45
CA ALA A 317 7.01 20.94 -34.96
C ALA A 317 7.75 20.16 -33.87
N GLU A 318 7.98 18.86 -34.11
CA GLU A 318 8.65 17.93 -33.19
C GLU A 318 10.03 18.43 -32.73
N MET A 319 10.25 18.46 -31.42
CA MET A 319 11.58 18.62 -30.82
C MET A 319 12.43 17.35 -31.05
N PRO A 320 13.76 17.47 -31.22
CA PRO A 320 14.66 16.33 -31.39
C PRO A 320 14.50 15.24 -30.32
N GLY A 321 14.54 13.96 -30.71
CA GLY A 321 14.68 12.83 -29.79
C GLY A 321 13.40 12.33 -29.15
N GLY A 322 13.54 11.29 -28.32
CA GLY A 322 12.45 10.56 -27.67
C GLY A 322 12.40 9.09 -28.07
N LEU A 323 13.26 8.27 -27.47
CA LEU A 323 13.16 6.80 -27.47
C LEU A 323 12.37 6.26 -26.25
N THR A 324 11.84 5.03 -26.34
CA THR A 324 10.94 4.47 -25.31
C THR A 324 11.63 4.19 -23.97
N GLY A 325 11.00 4.57 -22.85
CA GLY A 325 11.34 4.07 -21.51
C GLY A 325 11.71 5.12 -20.45
N THR A 326 11.31 6.39 -20.61
CA THR A 326 11.77 7.51 -19.78
C THR A 326 10.75 8.12 -18.82
N VAL A 327 9.44 7.99 -19.07
CA VAL A 327 8.39 8.44 -18.14
C VAL A 327 8.36 7.52 -16.91
N THR A 328 9.03 7.95 -15.84
CA THR A 328 8.83 7.36 -14.51
C THR A 328 7.43 7.71 -14.04
N LYS A 329 6.48 6.77 -14.21
CA LYS A 329 5.09 6.92 -13.78
C LYS A 329 4.99 7.45 -12.35
N PHE A 330 4.02 8.34 -12.10
CA PHE A 330 3.83 8.93 -10.78
C PHE A 330 3.23 7.90 -9.81
N GLN A 331 3.91 7.65 -8.69
CA GLN A 331 3.41 6.76 -7.63
C GLN A 331 2.45 7.55 -6.72
N ASP A 332 1.17 7.24 -6.84
CA ASP A 332 0.10 7.87 -6.08
C ASP A 332 0.14 7.47 -4.61
N ASN A 333 -0.24 8.42 -3.75
CA ASN A 333 -0.69 8.15 -2.38
C ASN A 333 -2.17 7.66 -2.38
N GLN A 334 -2.73 7.38 -1.20
CA GLN A 334 -4.10 6.87 -1.09
C GLN A 334 -5.16 7.86 -1.60
N ALA A 335 -5.02 9.15 -1.31
CA ALA A 335 -5.97 10.18 -1.75
C ALA A 335 -5.95 10.38 -3.28
N GLN A 336 -4.77 10.36 -3.87
CA GLN A 336 -4.56 10.37 -5.32
C GLN A 336 -5.11 9.10 -5.98
N THR A 337 -4.90 7.93 -5.36
CA THR A 337 -5.46 6.65 -5.84
C THR A 337 -7.00 6.68 -5.84
N ASN A 338 -7.59 7.24 -4.79
CA ASN A 338 -9.04 7.40 -4.68
C ASN A 338 -9.59 8.35 -5.75
N PHE A 339 -8.90 9.47 -5.98
CA PHE A 339 -9.27 10.47 -6.99
C PHE A 339 -9.23 9.87 -8.39
N TRP A 340 -8.09 9.32 -8.81
CA TRP A 340 -7.94 8.77 -10.16
C TRP A 340 -8.90 7.61 -10.42
N ALA A 341 -9.09 6.71 -9.46
CA ALA A 341 -10.05 5.62 -9.60
C ALA A 341 -11.52 6.10 -9.78
N ALA A 342 -11.89 7.23 -9.16
CA ALA A 342 -13.19 7.87 -9.36
C ALA A 342 -13.28 8.62 -10.69
N PHE A 343 -12.25 9.41 -11.02
CA PHE A 343 -12.13 10.18 -12.25
C PHE A 343 -12.24 9.28 -13.49
N LEU A 344 -11.48 8.18 -13.49
CA LEU A 344 -11.42 7.19 -14.56
C LEU A 344 -12.75 6.48 -14.81
N ALA A 345 -13.45 6.16 -13.72
CA ALA A 345 -14.75 5.50 -13.76
C ALA A 345 -15.88 6.44 -14.21
N GLU A 346 -15.81 7.72 -13.84
CA GLU A 346 -16.77 8.75 -14.29
C GLU A 346 -16.57 9.06 -15.78
N ALA A 347 -15.32 9.25 -16.25
CA ALA A 347 -14.99 9.50 -17.65
C ALA A 347 -15.62 8.46 -18.61
N ASN A 348 -15.44 7.17 -18.30
CA ASN A 348 -16.01 6.07 -19.06
C ASN A 348 -17.54 5.95 -18.89
N THR A 349 -18.08 6.29 -17.71
CA THR A 349 -19.54 6.31 -17.45
C THR A 349 -20.24 7.42 -18.25
N VAL A 350 -19.70 8.64 -18.22
CA VAL A 350 -20.14 9.80 -19.01
C VAL A 350 -20.07 9.49 -20.50
N THR A 351 -18.95 8.96 -20.99
CA THR A 351 -18.82 8.56 -22.40
C THR A 351 -19.88 7.53 -22.82
N ALA A 352 -20.19 6.56 -21.96
CA ALA A 352 -21.25 5.58 -22.20
C ALA A 352 -22.67 6.18 -22.16
N GLN A 353 -22.89 7.30 -21.47
CA GLN A 353 -24.14 8.08 -21.53
C GLN A 353 -24.21 8.92 -22.81
N LEU A 354 -23.16 9.67 -23.15
CA LEU A 354 -23.03 10.46 -24.38
C LEU A 354 -23.26 9.59 -25.63
N THR A 355 -22.65 8.41 -25.68
CA THR A 355 -22.83 7.42 -26.76
C THR A 355 -24.30 6.99 -26.91
N LYS A 356 -25.07 6.87 -25.81
CA LYS A 356 -26.51 6.55 -25.87
C LYS A 356 -27.32 7.73 -26.42
N VAL A 357 -26.96 8.97 -26.11
CA VAL A 357 -27.61 10.18 -26.65
C VAL A 357 -27.38 10.31 -28.16
N VAL A 358 -26.13 10.14 -28.63
CA VAL A 358 -25.80 10.16 -30.07
C VAL A 358 -26.60 9.11 -30.85
N ASN A 359 -26.68 7.89 -30.32
CA ASN A 359 -27.43 6.79 -30.94
C ASN A 359 -28.96 6.89 -30.77
N GLY A 360 -29.49 7.85 -29.99
CA GLY A 360 -30.93 7.96 -29.71
C GLY A 360 -31.47 6.93 -28.71
N SER A 361 -30.60 6.15 -28.07
CA SER A 361 -30.93 5.19 -27.00
C SER A 361 -31.12 5.86 -25.62
N ALA A 362 -30.83 7.15 -25.52
CA ALA A 362 -31.13 8.02 -24.39
C ALA A 362 -31.45 9.44 -24.90
N ALA A 363 -32.12 10.25 -24.07
CA ALA A 363 -32.32 11.67 -24.35
C ALA A 363 -31.20 12.51 -23.70
N ALA A 364 -30.86 13.65 -24.32
CA ALA A 364 -30.09 14.69 -23.64
C ALA A 364 -30.87 15.21 -22.42
N SER A 365 -30.18 15.62 -21.35
CA SER A 365 -30.83 16.10 -20.13
C SER A 365 -29.96 17.09 -19.37
N GLN A 366 -30.60 17.98 -18.60
CA GLN A 366 -29.90 18.91 -17.71
C GLN A 366 -29.09 18.19 -16.63
N ALA A 367 -29.55 17.01 -16.18
CA ALA A 367 -28.84 16.19 -15.19
C ALA A 367 -27.49 15.69 -15.74
N LEU A 368 -27.43 15.29 -17.02
CA LEU A 368 -26.18 14.89 -17.67
C LEU A 368 -25.22 16.08 -17.84
N ILE A 369 -25.74 17.26 -18.21
CA ILE A 369 -24.95 18.50 -18.26
C ILE A 369 -24.33 18.81 -16.89
N THR A 370 -25.12 18.73 -15.80
CA THR A 370 -24.63 18.95 -14.44
C THR A 370 -23.66 17.86 -13.97
N GLN A 371 -23.85 16.60 -14.38
CA GLN A 371 -22.88 15.53 -14.11
C GLN A 371 -21.51 15.85 -14.74
N ILE A 372 -21.48 16.27 -16.00
CA ILE A 372 -20.28 16.65 -16.74
C ILE A 372 -19.61 17.89 -16.12
N GLN A 373 -20.39 18.91 -15.77
CA GLN A 373 -19.86 20.11 -15.07
C GLN A 373 -19.29 19.79 -13.68
N ASN A 374 -19.88 18.84 -12.96
CA ASN A 374 -19.35 18.41 -11.66
C ASN A 374 -18.08 17.54 -11.81
N TYR A 375 -17.91 16.83 -12.92
CA TYR A 375 -16.72 16.05 -13.25
C TYR A 375 -15.50 16.96 -13.56
N ASP A 376 -15.70 18.00 -14.37
CA ASP A 376 -14.73 19.10 -14.58
C ASP A 376 -14.32 19.76 -13.26
N ASN A 377 -15.31 20.19 -12.47
CA ASN A 377 -15.05 20.77 -11.14
C ASN A 377 -14.39 19.79 -10.17
N PHE A 378 -14.60 18.48 -10.28
CA PHE A 378 -13.94 17.48 -9.44
C PHE A 378 -12.44 17.39 -9.74
N GLY A 379 -12.04 17.46 -11.02
CA GLY A 379 -10.65 17.59 -11.42
C GLY A 379 -10.00 18.85 -10.85
N ILE A 380 -10.56 20.02 -11.19
CA ILE A 380 -10.06 21.34 -10.78
C ILE A 380 -9.91 21.46 -9.25
N ASN A 381 -10.91 21.02 -8.47
CA ASN A 381 -10.88 21.14 -7.02
C ASN A 381 -9.90 20.14 -6.36
N PHE A 382 -9.71 18.95 -6.91
CA PHE A 382 -8.72 18.01 -6.37
C PHE A 382 -7.30 18.49 -6.60
N ASP A 383 -7.00 18.91 -7.84
CA ASP A 383 -5.73 19.52 -8.24
C ASP A 383 -5.42 20.78 -7.42
N ALA A 384 -6.39 21.69 -7.24
CA ALA A 384 -6.24 22.88 -6.39
C ALA A 384 -5.89 22.55 -4.92
N ALA A 385 -6.24 21.36 -4.44
CA ALA A 385 -5.91 20.87 -3.11
C ALA A 385 -4.58 20.09 -3.01
N GLN A 386 -3.91 19.80 -4.13
CA GLN A 386 -2.61 19.11 -4.14
C GLN A 386 -1.42 20.08 -4.06
N GLY A 387 -0.26 19.55 -3.64
CA GLY A 387 1.00 20.27 -3.65
C GLY A 387 1.55 20.52 -5.07
N ALA A 388 2.46 21.50 -5.19
CA ALA A 388 2.98 22.02 -6.46
C ALA A 388 3.52 20.98 -7.46
N VAL A 389 3.98 19.81 -6.99
CA VAL A 389 4.48 18.70 -7.82
C VAL A 389 3.37 18.00 -8.60
N PHE A 390 2.16 17.92 -8.04
CA PHE A 390 0.98 17.38 -8.74
C PHE A 390 0.39 18.43 -9.67
N LYS A 391 0.31 19.69 -9.22
CA LYS A 391 -0.21 20.80 -10.03
C LYS A 391 0.53 20.95 -11.36
N GLY A 392 1.86 21.08 -11.31
CA GLY A 392 2.71 21.18 -12.50
C GLY A 392 2.93 19.85 -13.24
N ARG A 393 1.94 18.96 -13.22
CA ARG A 393 1.86 17.66 -13.92
C ARG A 393 0.45 17.31 -14.37
N PHE A 394 -0.57 17.97 -13.80
CA PHE A 394 -1.99 17.65 -14.01
C PHE A 394 -2.86 18.90 -14.24
N ASP A 395 -2.29 20.10 -14.22
CA ASP A 395 -2.97 21.35 -14.61
C ASP A 395 -3.37 21.31 -16.11
N ASN A 396 -2.48 20.79 -16.96
CA ASN A 396 -2.56 20.75 -18.43
C ASN A 396 -3.64 19.80 -18.98
N GLU A 397 -4.17 18.91 -18.15
CA GLU A 397 -5.31 18.03 -18.39
C GLU A 397 -6.53 18.50 -17.55
N LEU A 398 -6.37 18.69 -16.23
CA LEU A 398 -7.49 18.92 -15.30
C LEU A 398 -7.94 20.38 -15.14
N ASN A 399 -7.10 21.37 -15.47
CA ASN A 399 -7.30 22.77 -15.07
C ASN A 399 -6.92 23.73 -16.20
N ASN A 400 -7.88 24.02 -17.08
CA ASN A 400 -7.66 24.69 -18.37
C ASN A 400 -6.85 23.79 -19.35
N GLY A 401 -7.19 22.50 -19.36
CA GLY A 401 -6.61 21.47 -20.22
C GLY A 401 -7.60 20.86 -21.22
N THR A 402 -7.38 19.58 -21.54
CA THR A 402 -8.26 18.70 -22.33
C THR A 402 -9.65 18.59 -21.71
N LEU A 403 -9.73 18.26 -20.42
CA LEU A 403 -10.98 18.05 -19.67
C LEU A 403 -11.97 19.21 -19.83
N GLN A 404 -11.47 20.44 -19.84
CA GLN A 404 -12.27 21.64 -19.99
C GLN A 404 -12.77 21.82 -21.44
N ALA A 405 -11.95 21.48 -22.45
CA ALA A 405 -12.35 21.53 -23.86
C ALA A 405 -13.44 20.50 -24.17
N ASP A 406 -13.29 19.27 -23.68
CA ASP A 406 -14.28 18.20 -23.85
C ASP A 406 -15.57 18.49 -23.07
N THR A 407 -15.45 18.96 -21.82
CA THR A 407 -16.59 19.44 -21.02
C THR A 407 -17.38 20.51 -21.75
N ALA A 408 -16.71 21.54 -22.29
CA ALA A 408 -17.37 22.61 -23.03
C ALA A 408 -18.11 22.09 -24.28
N ASN A 409 -17.51 21.16 -25.04
CA ASN A 409 -18.12 20.63 -26.26
C ASN A 409 -19.24 19.61 -25.99
N ALA A 410 -19.11 18.75 -24.98
CA ALA A 410 -20.17 17.86 -24.53
C ALA A 410 -21.40 18.65 -24.03
N VAL A 411 -21.19 19.67 -23.19
CA VAL A 411 -22.27 20.55 -22.70
C VAL A 411 -22.93 21.30 -23.86
N LYS A 412 -22.14 21.87 -24.78
CA LYS A 412 -22.64 22.60 -25.96
C LYS A 412 -23.52 21.72 -26.86
N GLY A 413 -23.06 20.53 -27.24
CA GLY A 413 -23.85 19.61 -28.07
C GLY A 413 -25.11 19.09 -27.36
N LEU A 414 -25.03 18.82 -26.05
CA LEU A 414 -26.22 18.45 -25.26
C LEU A 414 -27.23 19.61 -25.17
N MET A 415 -26.76 20.87 -25.12
CA MET A 415 -27.62 22.05 -25.17
C MET A 415 -28.28 22.24 -26.54
N GLY A 416 -27.59 22.01 -27.66
CA GLY A 416 -28.20 22.04 -29.00
C GLY A 416 -29.36 21.04 -29.14
N ILE A 417 -29.14 19.80 -28.70
CA ILE A 417 -30.19 18.77 -28.67
C ILE A 417 -31.37 19.17 -27.77
N LEU A 418 -31.11 19.77 -26.61
CA LEU A 418 -32.15 20.29 -25.70
C LEU A 418 -32.91 21.50 -26.29
N ASN A 419 -32.25 22.33 -27.09
CA ASN A 419 -32.84 23.46 -27.82
C ASN A 419 -33.60 23.03 -29.10
N HIS A 420 -33.67 21.72 -29.38
CA HIS A 420 -34.32 21.12 -30.55
C HIS A 420 -33.65 21.46 -31.90
N ASP A 421 -32.31 21.49 -31.93
CA ASP A 421 -31.57 21.57 -33.18
C ASP A 421 -31.85 20.37 -34.12
N THR A 422 -31.80 20.63 -35.43
CA THR A 422 -32.19 19.66 -36.47
C THR A 422 -31.29 19.72 -37.70
N GLY A 423 -31.35 18.68 -38.54
CA GLY A 423 -30.60 18.62 -39.80
C GLY A 423 -29.08 18.71 -39.58
N ALA A 424 -28.45 19.71 -40.18
CA ALA A 424 -27.00 19.92 -40.08
C ALA A 424 -26.54 20.34 -38.66
N ALA A 425 -27.36 21.08 -37.91
CA ALA A 425 -27.03 21.48 -36.54
C ALA A 425 -26.96 20.24 -35.62
N LEU A 426 -28.02 19.41 -35.62
CA LEU A 426 -28.05 18.14 -34.91
C LEU A 426 -26.94 17.16 -35.29
N ALA A 427 -26.46 17.22 -36.54
CA ALA A 427 -25.30 16.43 -36.98
C ALA A 427 -24.00 16.94 -36.35
N ALA A 428 -23.82 18.27 -36.26
CA ALA A 428 -22.69 18.89 -35.57
C ALA A 428 -22.74 18.66 -34.05
N ASP A 429 -23.91 18.77 -33.40
CA ASP A 429 -24.08 18.48 -31.97
C ASP A 429 -23.67 17.04 -31.63
N LYS A 430 -24.09 16.08 -32.46
CA LYS A 430 -23.72 14.67 -32.31
C LYS A 430 -22.24 14.42 -32.58
N ALA A 431 -21.62 15.16 -33.49
CA ALA A 431 -20.19 15.11 -33.71
C ALA A 431 -19.41 15.66 -32.51
N MET A 432 -19.79 16.82 -31.95
CA MET A 432 -19.21 17.39 -30.73
C MET A 432 -19.35 16.45 -29.53
N ILE A 433 -20.52 15.85 -29.32
CA ILE A 433 -20.74 14.85 -28.26
C ILE A 433 -19.88 13.59 -28.47
N THR A 434 -19.71 13.14 -29.72
CA THR A 434 -18.88 11.96 -30.02
C THR A 434 -17.40 12.25 -29.79
N ALA A 435 -16.91 13.41 -30.25
CA ALA A 435 -15.53 13.83 -30.08
C ALA A 435 -15.17 14.05 -28.59
N ALA A 436 -16.04 14.73 -27.83
CA ALA A 436 -15.82 14.90 -26.39
C ALA A 436 -15.86 13.57 -25.60
N GLY A 437 -16.68 12.61 -26.02
CA GLY A 437 -16.65 11.24 -25.49
C GLY A 437 -15.37 10.48 -25.86
N MET A 438 -14.71 10.81 -26.97
CA MET A 438 -13.39 10.27 -27.29
C MET A 438 -12.29 10.93 -26.45
N GLY A 439 -12.38 12.24 -26.20
CA GLY A 439 -11.46 13.01 -25.37
C GLY A 439 -11.46 12.58 -23.89
N PHE A 440 -12.62 12.44 -23.26
CA PHE A 440 -12.72 11.85 -21.91
C PHE A 440 -12.13 10.42 -21.84
N GLN A 441 -12.17 9.66 -22.94
CA GLN A 441 -11.50 8.36 -23.04
C GLN A 441 -10.01 8.43 -23.42
N ALA A 442 -9.51 9.58 -23.86
CA ALA A 442 -8.08 9.84 -24.02
C ALA A 442 -7.49 10.21 -22.66
N ASP A 443 -8.05 11.22 -21.97
CA ASP A 443 -7.70 11.61 -20.59
C ASP A 443 -7.61 10.39 -19.66
N ALA A 444 -8.66 9.55 -19.68
CA ALA A 444 -8.69 8.34 -18.87
C ALA A 444 -7.55 7.36 -19.20
N LYS A 445 -7.23 7.18 -20.49
CA LYS A 445 -6.13 6.29 -20.89
C LYS A 445 -4.78 6.88 -20.52
N ASP A 446 -4.59 8.18 -20.72
CA ASP A 446 -3.34 8.86 -20.45
C ASP A 446 -2.98 8.86 -18.96
N VAL A 447 -3.92 9.29 -18.09
CA VAL A 447 -3.82 9.12 -16.63
C VAL A 447 -3.47 7.67 -16.25
N SER A 448 -4.08 6.68 -16.91
CA SER A 448 -3.77 5.27 -16.65
C SER A 448 -2.39 4.82 -17.17
N GLY A 449 -1.87 5.50 -18.18
CA GLY A 449 -0.51 5.40 -18.72
C GLY A 449 0.52 6.08 -17.82
N ASN A 450 0.18 7.19 -17.17
CA ASN A 450 1.14 8.06 -16.48
C ASN A 450 1.22 7.84 -14.96
N ASN A 451 0.22 7.20 -14.34
CA ASN A 451 0.22 6.92 -12.90
C ASN A 451 0.41 5.42 -12.54
N ILE A 452 0.81 5.20 -11.28
CA ILE A 452 0.84 3.94 -10.54
C ILE A 452 0.03 4.17 -9.25
N ALA A 453 -1.05 3.40 -9.06
CA ALA A 453 -1.84 3.42 -7.85
C ALA A 453 -1.03 2.95 -6.62
N ILE A 454 -1.45 3.32 -5.42
CA ILE A 454 -0.75 2.97 -4.17
C ILE A 454 -0.41 1.48 -4.08
N GLY A 455 0.84 1.15 -3.75
CA GLY A 455 1.31 -0.24 -3.69
C GLY A 455 1.71 -0.88 -5.04
N GLY A 456 1.93 -0.08 -6.09
CA GLY A 456 2.55 -0.55 -7.33
C GLY A 456 1.59 -1.02 -8.42
N ALA A 457 0.27 -0.85 -8.26
CA ALA A 457 -0.71 -1.31 -9.25
C ALA A 457 -0.88 -0.33 -10.42
N THR A 458 -1.22 -0.85 -11.60
CA THR A 458 -1.55 -0.04 -12.78
C THR A 458 -3.04 0.32 -12.78
N TYR A 459 -3.41 1.46 -13.36
CA TYR A 459 -4.81 1.77 -13.65
C TYR A 459 -5.32 1.04 -14.89
N VAL A 460 -6.63 0.91 -15.00
CA VAL A 460 -7.34 0.24 -16.11
C VAL A 460 -8.15 1.29 -16.86
N GLY A 461 -7.56 1.92 -17.89
CA GLY A 461 -8.11 3.10 -18.58
C GLY A 461 -9.54 2.98 -19.17
N THR A 462 -10.11 1.78 -19.18
CA THR A 462 -11.47 1.46 -19.69
C THR A 462 -12.49 1.14 -18.59
N ALA A 463 -12.10 1.26 -17.31
CA ALA A 463 -12.95 0.91 -16.18
C ALA A 463 -14.17 1.84 -16.03
N THR A 464 -15.33 1.27 -15.70
CA THR A 464 -16.58 2.01 -15.44
C THR A 464 -16.98 2.01 -13.95
N THR A 465 -16.16 1.44 -13.07
CA THR A 465 -16.36 1.47 -11.60
C THR A 465 -15.05 1.74 -10.88
N VAL A 466 -15.11 2.41 -9.73
CA VAL A 466 -13.94 2.69 -8.87
C VAL A 466 -13.21 1.40 -8.49
N SER A 467 -13.95 0.31 -8.27
CA SER A 467 -13.45 -1.04 -7.98
C SER A 467 -12.64 -1.68 -9.10
N THR A 468 -12.89 -1.33 -10.37
CA THR A 468 -12.20 -1.90 -11.54
C THR A 468 -11.16 -0.96 -12.14
N ALA A 469 -11.06 0.28 -11.64
CA ALA A 469 -10.13 1.29 -12.14
C ALA A 469 -8.66 1.00 -11.82
N THR A 470 -8.36 0.13 -10.85
CA THR A 470 -7.01 -0.34 -10.51
C THR A 470 -6.87 -1.83 -10.78
N SER A 471 -5.72 -2.27 -11.30
CA SER A 471 -5.47 -3.68 -11.67
C SER A 471 -5.45 -4.65 -10.49
N VAL A 472 -5.29 -4.12 -9.27
CA VAL A 472 -5.70 -4.78 -8.02
C VAL A 472 -6.99 -4.11 -7.57
N HIS A 473 -8.10 -4.85 -7.57
CA HIS A 473 -9.41 -4.31 -7.21
C HIS A 473 -9.47 -3.88 -5.74
N GLY A 474 -10.11 -2.73 -5.46
CA GLY A 474 -10.31 -2.23 -4.09
C GLY A 474 -9.14 -1.46 -3.47
N LEU A 475 -8.10 -1.14 -4.26
CA LEU A 475 -6.99 -0.28 -3.84
C LEU A 475 -7.44 1.17 -3.57
N ALA A 476 -8.47 1.64 -4.26
CA ALA A 476 -9.15 2.89 -3.96
C ALA A 476 -10.12 2.72 -2.78
N GLN A 477 -9.81 3.38 -1.66
CA GLN A 477 -10.53 3.32 -0.39
C GLN A 477 -11.12 4.70 -0.06
N GLY A 478 -12.36 4.96 -0.47
CA GLY A 478 -13.02 6.25 -0.30
C GLY A 478 -14.46 6.15 0.21
N THR A 479 -15.06 7.30 0.50
CA THR A 479 -16.47 7.42 0.96
C THR A 479 -17.51 7.16 -0.15
N ILE A 480 -17.07 6.95 -1.39
CA ILE A 480 -17.91 6.52 -2.51
C ILE A 480 -18.04 4.99 -2.46
N PRO A 481 -19.26 4.40 -2.39
CA PRO A 481 -19.44 2.96 -2.32
C PRO A 481 -18.80 2.22 -3.50
N VAL A 482 -17.90 1.28 -3.18
CA VAL A 482 -17.00 0.54 -4.09
C VAL A 482 -17.72 -0.23 -5.21
N THR A 483 -19.04 -0.45 -5.09
CA THR A 483 -19.89 -1.19 -6.02
C THR A 483 -20.81 -0.33 -6.90
N ALA A 484 -20.85 0.99 -6.70
CA ALA A 484 -21.70 1.88 -7.49
C ALA A 484 -21.06 2.27 -8.84
N ASN A 485 -21.89 2.54 -9.85
CA ASN A 485 -21.49 3.50 -10.88
C ASN A 485 -21.24 4.84 -10.18
N PRO A 486 -20.13 5.54 -10.48
CA PRO A 486 -19.97 6.91 -10.02
C PRO A 486 -21.10 7.79 -10.54
N ASN A 487 -21.42 8.81 -9.75
CA ASN A 487 -22.47 9.77 -10.03
C ASN A 487 -22.13 11.08 -9.30
N ILE A 488 -21.20 11.85 -9.87
CA ILE A 488 -20.68 13.07 -9.24
C ILE A 488 -21.74 14.22 -9.30
N ALA A 489 -22.88 14.00 -9.95
CA ALA A 489 -23.98 14.97 -10.12
C ALA A 489 -24.58 15.54 -8.82
N ASN A 490 -24.42 14.86 -7.67
CA ASN A 490 -24.94 15.34 -6.38
C ASN A 490 -24.05 16.40 -5.68
N GLY A 491 -22.87 16.74 -6.20
CA GLY A 491 -21.96 17.72 -5.59
C GLY A 491 -21.29 17.26 -4.28
N THR A 492 -21.60 16.04 -3.81
CA THR A 492 -20.97 15.39 -2.65
C THR A 492 -19.66 14.68 -3.01
N GLY A 493 -18.94 15.18 -4.02
CA GLY A 493 -17.55 14.77 -4.26
C GLY A 493 -16.75 15.14 -3.01
N GLY A 494 -16.14 14.13 -2.36
CA GLY A 494 -15.71 14.25 -0.97
C GLY A 494 -14.78 15.43 -0.74
N THR A 495 -15.16 16.36 0.15
CA THR A 495 -14.29 17.42 0.63
C THR A 495 -13.05 16.78 1.25
N ALA A 496 -11.90 16.93 0.59
CA ALA A 496 -10.64 16.44 1.11
C ALA A 496 -10.34 17.14 2.45
N THR A 497 -10.33 16.39 3.55
CA THR A 497 -9.82 16.87 4.83
C THR A 497 -8.31 17.02 4.68
N THR A 498 -7.87 18.23 4.34
CA THR A 498 -6.47 18.55 4.06
C THR A 498 -5.60 18.36 5.31
N GLY A 499 -4.82 17.28 5.34
CA GLY A 499 -3.66 17.19 6.22
C GLY A 499 -2.59 18.16 5.72
N THR A 500 -2.63 19.41 6.21
CA THR A 500 -1.78 20.50 5.71
C THR A 500 -0.33 20.36 6.17
N GLY A 501 0.46 19.55 5.46
CA GLY A 501 1.92 19.56 5.55
C GLY A 501 2.49 20.86 4.99
N GLY A 502 2.67 21.87 5.84
CA GLY A 502 3.26 23.15 5.49
C GLY A 502 4.73 23.27 5.90
N ALA A 503 5.61 23.62 4.96
CA ALA A 503 7.03 23.88 5.23
C ALA A 503 7.44 25.23 4.63
N GLY A 504 7.98 26.16 5.43
CA GLY A 504 8.40 27.47 4.88
C GLY A 504 8.63 28.64 5.86
N GLY A 505 9.39 28.45 6.94
CA GLY A 505 10.17 29.50 7.62
C GLY A 505 9.57 30.89 7.89
N GLY A 506 9.00 31.08 9.08
CA GLY A 506 8.73 32.40 9.67
C GLY A 506 8.71 32.32 11.20
N ALA A 507 9.52 33.12 11.89
CA ALA A 507 9.73 32.95 13.34
C ALA A 507 8.58 33.53 14.18
N GLY A 508 7.84 32.66 14.87
CA GLY A 508 6.80 33.03 15.84
C GLY A 508 5.98 31.81 16.26
N GLY A 509 6.21 31.30 17.48
CA GLY A 509 5.54 30.09 17.95
C GLY A 509 4.05 30.32 18.26
N GLY A 510 3.18 29.48 17.69
CA GLY A 510 1.78 29.36 18.03
C GLY A 510 1.36 27.91 17.88
N ALA A 511 0.82 27.30 18.94
CA ALA A 511 0.44 25.89 18.94
C ALA A 511 -0.78 25.66 18.04
N VAL A 512 -0.74 24.59 17.23
CA VAL A 512 -1.92 24.11 16.50
C VAL A 512 -2.82 23.38 17.49
N ALA A 513 -3.91 24.04 17.90
CA ALA A 513 -4.87 23.43 18.80
C ALA A 513 -5.63 22.29 18.10
N ILE A 514 -5.26 21.04 18.43
CA ILE A 514 -6.07 19.86 18.09
C ILE A 514 -7.43 20.00 18.78
N ASN A 515 -8.48 20.21 17.99
CA ASN A 515 -9.80 20.54 18.53
C ASN A 515 -10.50 19.26 19.03
N PHE A 516 -10.27 18.92 20.30
CA PHE A 516 -10.77 17.71 20.95
C PHE A 516 -12.29 17.58 20.80
N ASN A 517 -12.75 16.49 20.18
CA ASN A 517 -14.17 16.19 20.04
C ASN A 517 -14.59 15.10 21.05
N PRO A 518 -15.10 15.46 22.23
CA PRO A 518 -15.50 14.47 23.24
C PRO A 518 -16.67 13.61 22.77
N THR A 519 -17.47 14.07 21.80
CA THR A 519 -18.54 13.26 21.19
C THR A 519 -17.98 12.21 20.23
N ALA A 520 -16.88 12.46 19.52
CA ALA A 520 -16.23 11.42 18.71
C ALA A 520 -15.58 10.35 19.60
N LEU A 521 -14.89 10.79 20.66
CA LEU A 521 -14.20 9.91 21.60
C LEU A 521 -15.17 9.01 22.39
N ALA A 522 -16.29 9.56 22.87
CA ALA A 522 -17.32 8.79 23.60
C ALA A 522 -18.11 7.80 22.73
N HIS A 523 -17.95 7.82 21.40
CA HIS A 523 -18.57 6.86 20.47
C HIS A 523 -17.54 5.98 19.73
N GLY A 524 -16.25 5.97 20.14
CA GLY A 524 -15.21 5.19 19.44
C GLY A 524 -14.95 5.63 17.99
N THR A 525 -15.30 6.88 17.65
CA THR A 525 -15.15 7.45 16.29
C THR A 525 -14.12 8.57 16.22
N SER A 526 -13.31 8.74 17.28
CA SER A 526 -12.18 9.68 17.28
C SER A 526 -11.00 9.07 16.51
N ASN A 527 -10.44 9.83 15.56
CA ASN A 527 -9.24 9.42 14.82
C ASN A 527 -7.95 9.56 15.65
N LEU A 528 -7.90 8.87 16.81
CA LEU A 528 -6.63 8.51 17.47
C LEU A 528 -5.93 7.31 16.76
N LEU A 529 -6.40 6.94 15.56
CA LEU A 529 -5.80 5.95 14.64
C LEU A 529 -4.38 6.30 14.14
N VAL A 530 -3.74 7.35 14.66
CA VAL A 530 -2.42 7.83 14.22
C VAL A 530 -1.47 7.95 15.41
N ARG A 531 -0.76 6.86 15.70
CA ARG A 531 0.34 6.87 16.68
C ARG A 531 1.44 7.86 16.30
N ALA A 532 2.07 8.43 17.33
CA ALA A 532 3.32 9.22 17.36
C ALA A 532 3.44 10.48 16.47
N SER A 533 2.80 10.55 15.29
CA SER A 533 2.95 11.66 14.34
C SER A 533 1.90 12.77 14.48
N ALA A 534 0.84 12.54 15.25
CA ALA A 534 -0.21 13.52 15.55
C ALA A 534 -0.05 14.22 16.92
N ILE A 535 0.86 13.73 17.77
CA ILE A 535 0.94 14.11 19.19
C ILE A 535 2.40 14.36 19.59
N GLN A 536 2.89 15.55 19.25
CA GLN A 536 4.02 16.18 19.94
C GLN A 536 3.55 17.58 20.36
N HIS A 537 3.55 17.86 21.67
CA HIS A 537 3.02 19.08 22.31
C HIS A 537 1.48 19.19 22.40
N SER A 538 0.81 18.15 22.91
CA SER A 538 -0.51 18.35 23.53
C SER A 538 -0.38 18.99 24.92
N THR A 539 -1.42 19.69 25.37
CA THR A 539 -1.61 20.07 26.77
C THR A 539 -2.88 19.46 27.37
N ASP A 540 -3.43 18.42 26.74
CA ASP A 540 -4.60 17.69 27.22
C ASP A 540 -4.19 16.37 27.91
N LEU A 541 -4.47 16.26 29.21
CA LEU A 541 -4.04 15.12 30.04
C LEU A 541 -4.84 13.84 29.78
N VAL A 542 -6.05 13.94 29.19
CA VAL A 542 -6.78 12.74 28.72
C VAL A 542 -6.06 12.14 27.52
N THR A 543 -5.56 12.97 26.60
CA THR A 543 -4.79 12.53 25.43
C THR A 543 -3.54 11.75 25.86
N ALA A 544 -2.74 12.30 26.78
CA ALA A 544 -1.56 11.62 27.30
C ALA A 544 -1.91 10.30 28.01
N GLY A 545 -2.99 10.27 28.80
CA GLY A 545 -3.39 9.05 29.52
C GLY A 545 -4.09 7.97 28.67
N VAL A 546 -4.63 8.31 27.49
CA VAL A 546 -5.06 7.31 26.50
C VAL A 546 -3.83 6.59 25.93
N VAL A 547 -2.83 7.35 25.47
CA VAL A 547 -1.58 6.80 24.92
C VAL A 547 -0.80 6.00 25.97
N PHE A 548 -0.89 6.37 27.26
CA PHE A 548 -0.34 5.57 28.35
C PHE A 548 -1.07 4.24 28.56
N ASN A 549 -2.40 4.20 28.51
CA ASN A 549 -3.15 2.93 28.58
C ASN A 549 -2.71 1.99 27.44
N ASP A 550 -2.62 2.52 26.22
CA ASP A 550 -2.16 1.74 25.06
C ASP A 550 -0.73 1.22 25.24
N ALA A 551 0.19 2.02 25.79
CA ALA A 551 1.54 1.59 26.16
C ALA A 551 1.52 0.42 27.16
N ALA A 552 0.70 0.50 28.21
CA ALA A 552 0.56 -0.56 29.21
C ALA A 552 -0.09 -1.85 28.66
N ARG A 553 -0.95 -1.80 27.64
CA ARG A 553 -1.42 -3.03 26.94
C ARG A 553 -0.34 -3.63 26.05
N ILE A 554 0.62 -2.83 25.56
CA ILE A 554 1.76 -3.30 24.74
C ILE A 554 2.88 -3.91 25.59
N SER A 555 3.02 -3.54 26.86
CA SER A 555 4.09 -4.09 27.73
C SER A 555 3.94 -5.59 27.99
N LEU A 556 2.78 -6.20 27.73
CA LEU A 556 2.58 -7.66 27.64
C LEU A 556 3.34 -8.34 26.49
N GLY A 557 3.61 -7.64 25.38
CA GLY A 557 4.16 -8.22 24.13
C GLY A 557 5.45 -7.56 23.65
N LEU A 558 6.12 -6.79 24.49
CA LEU A 558 7.22 -5.89 24.14
C LEU A 558 8.43 -6.59 23.48
N PHE A 559 8.61 -7.87 23.76
CA PHE A 559 9.89 -8.57 23.77
C PHE A 559 10.27 -9.28 22.45
N SER A 560 9.41 -9.22 21.42
CA SER A 560 9.60 -9.99 20.18
C SER A 560 10.88 -9.62 19.41
N THR A 561 11.88 -10.50 19.43
CA THR A 561 13.09 -10.44 18.60
C THR A 561 13.27 -11.76 17.83
N PRO A 562 13.93 -11.79 16.65
CA PRO A 562 14.47 -10.66 15.91
C PRO A 562 13.38 -9.84 15.19
N ALA A 563 13.77 -8.67 14.68
CA ALA A 563 12.93 -7.90 13.77
C ALA A 563 12.68 -8.64 12.43
N ASN A 564 11.64 -8.20 11.72
CA ASN A 564 11.31 -8.58 10.34
C ASN A 564 10.80 -10.00 10.09
N SER A 565 9.69 -10.37 10.74
CA SER A 565 8.73 -11.34 10.18
C SER A 565 7.89 -10.71 9.04
N GLY A 566 8.58 -10.25 7.99
CA GLY A 566 7.98 -9.78 6.74
C GLY A 566 7.29 -8.41 6.77
N ASN A 567 6.49 -8.06 7.80
CA ASN A 567 5.70 -6.82 7.76
C ASN A 567 5.30 -6.18 9.11
N SER A 568 5.35 -6.86 10.25
CA SER A 568 4.87 -6.25 11.52
C SER A 568 5.90 -5.30 12.16
N THR A 569 5.46 -4.08 12.50
CA THR A 569 6.25 -3.13 13.31
C THR A 569 6.61 -3.75 14.66
N PRO A 570 7.87 -3.62 15.14
CA PRO A 570 8.23 -4.10 16.48
C PRO A 570 7.40 -3.43 17.57
N PHE A 571 6.91 -4.22 18.54
CA PHE A 571 6.21 -3.70 19.71
C PHE A 571 7.08 -2.69 20.48
N LEU A 572 8.39 -2.97 20.61
CA LEU A 572 9.39 -2.06 21.19
C LEU A 572 9.42 -0.66 20.56
N THR A 573 9.33 -0.55 19.23
CA THR A 573 9.31 0.75 18.54
C THR A 573 7.98 1.48 18.76
N SER A 574 6.88 0.74 18.87
CA SER A 574 5.57 1.31 19.16
C SER A 574 5.52 1.85 20.59
N PHE A 575 5.85 0.99 21.56
CA PHE A 575 5.92 1.28 22.98
C PHE A 575 6.83 2.48 23.32
N THR A 576 8.06 2.50 22.79
CA THR A 576 8.97 3.64 23.03
C THR A 576 8.47 4.92 22.38
N GLY A 577 7.79 4.85 21.23
CA GLY A 577 7.13 6.01 20.62
C GLY A 577 5.97 6.55 21.47
N ASP A 578 5.10 5.66 21.95
CA ASP A 578 3.94 6.00 22.76
C ASP A 578 4.37 6.59 24.11
N ILE A 579 5.30 5.95 24.84
CA ILE A 579 5.89 6.48 26.09
C ILE A 579 6.59 7.85 25.86
N THR A 580 7.28 8.04 24.73
CA THR A 580 7.91 9.33 24.40
C THR A 580 6.88 10.45 24.16
N ALA A 581 5.73 10.13 23.56
CA ALA A 581 4.64 11.09 23.38
C ALA A 581 4.04 11.49 24.75
N VAL A 582 3.74 10.52 25.62
CA VAL A 582 3.24 10.80 26.99
C VAL A 582 4.22 11.69 27.77
N GLN A 583 5.53 11.40 27.69
CA GLN A 583 6.55 12.22 28.35
C GLN A 583 6.59 13.66 27.78
N THR A 584 6.52 13.81 26.45
CA THR A 584 6.55 15.11 25.78
C THR A 584 5.35 15.97 26.15
N ASP A 585 4.16 15.37 26.22
CA ASP A 585 2.93 16.07 26.59
C ASP A 585 2.92 16.45 28.08
N ILE A 586 3.37 15.56 28.98
CA ILE A 586 3.50 15.89 30.42
C ILE A 586 4.52 17.02 30.63
N ALA A 587 5.66 17.00 29.94
CA ALA A 587 6.64 18.09 29.98
C ALA A 587 6.03 19.41 29.46
N ALA A 588 5.19 19.38 28.42
CA ALA A 588 4.48 20.56 27.92
C ALA A 588 3.44 21.11 28.93
N MET A 589 2.74 20.23 29.65
CA MET A 589 1.80 20.60 30.71
C MET A 589 2.53 21.20 31.94
N LEU A 590 3.67 20.63 32.34
CA LEU A 590 4.51 21.15 33.42
C LEU A 590 5.17 22.49 33.04
N ALA A 591 5.54 22.68 31.76
CA ALA A 591 6.09 23.94 31.26
C ALA A 591 5.03 25.06 31.16
N ASN A 592 3.74 24.73 31.05
CA ASN A 592 2.65 25.71 31.04
C ASN A 592 1.37 25.22 31.79
N PRO A 593 1.39 25.17 33.14
CA PRO A 593 0.27 24.64 33.94
C PRO A 593 -1.05 25.40 33.79
N GLY A 594 -1.01 26.62 33.25
CA GLY A 594 -2.19 27.45 32.96
C GLY A 594 -2.87 27.16 31.61
N ALA A 595 -2.28 26.32 30.77
CA ALA A 595 -2.83 25.89 29.47
C ALA A 595 -3.25 24.41 29.43
N VAL A 596 -3.29 23.76 30.60
CA VAL A 596 -3.64 22.34 30.72
C VAL A 596 -5.15 22.14 30.53
N THR A 597 -5.50 21.03 29.90
CA THR A 597 -6.88 20.66 29.57
C THR A 597 -7.21 19.20 29.90
N LEU A 598 -8.50 18.92 30.05
CA LEU A 598 -9.08 17.58 30.16
C LEU A 598 -10.28 17.47 29.21
N GLY A 599 -10.15 16.66 28.17
CA GLY A 599 -11.16 16.54 27.12
C GLY A 599 -11.44 17.86 26.40
N GLY A 600 -10.41 18.67 26.17
CA GLY A 600 -10.50 20.01 25.59
C GLY A 600 -11.05 21.11 26.52
N LYS A 601 -11.31 20.82 27.81
CA LYS A 601 -11.77 21.82 28.81
C LYS A 601 -10.60 22.25 29.68
N ALA A 602 -10.46 23.55 29.96
CA ALA A 602 -9.41 24.06 30.83
C ALA A 602 -9.43 23.39 32.22
N PHE A 603 -8.25 22.93 32.67
CA PHE A 603 -8.04 22.26 33.95
C PHE A 603 -6.84 22.90 34.66
N THR A 604 -7.00 23.27 35.92
CA THR A 604 -5.96 23.98 36.69
C THR A 604 -5.20 22.99 37.56
N LEU A 605 -3.95 22.69 37.20
CA LEU A 605 -3.07 21.88 38.05
C LEU A 605 -2.84 22.58 39.40
N ASN A 606 -2.96 21.81 40.48
CA ASN A 606 -2.52 22.22 41.82
C ASN A 606 -1.09 21.71 42.12
N ALA A 607 -0.56 22.02 43.31
CA ALA A 607 0.81 21.69 43.68
C ALA A 607 1.08 20.18 43.83
N THR A 608 0.08 19.39 44.21
CA THR A 608 0.17 17.92 44.27
C THR A 608 0.17 17.33 42.86
N ASP A 609 -0.80 17.73 42.02
CA ASP A 609 -0.85 17.33 40.60
C ASP A 609 0.49 17.57 39.89
N THR A 610 1.08 18.75 40.13
CA THR A 610 2.36 19.16 39.53
C THR A 610 3.50 18.26 40.01
N ALA A 611 3.53 17.88 41.29
CA ALA A 611 4.54 16.98 41.84
C ALA A 611 4.38 15.54 41.30
N VAL A 612 3.16 15.04 41.21
CA VAL A 612 2.84 13.72 40.63
C VAL A 612 3.25 13.66 39.15
N LEU A 613 2.87 14.66 38.35
CA LEU A 613 3.28 14.73 36.94
C LEU A 613 4.81 14.86 36.78
N THR A 614 5.50 15.55 37.69
CA THR A 614 6.98 15.63 37.70
C THR A 614 7.63 14.28 38.02
N ASN A 615 7.07 13.50 38.95
CA ASN A 615 7.54 12.13 39.22
C ASN A 615 7.35 11.24 37.98
N ILE A 616 6.17 11.35 37.34
CA ILE A 616 5.80 10.56 36.16
C ILE A 616 6.71 10.87 34.97
N GLU A 617 7.11 12.13 34.74
CA GLU A 617 8.09 12.49 33.71
C GLU A 617 9.42 11.71 33.87
N GLY A 618 9.90 11.56 35.10
CA GLY A 618 11.11 10.78 35.44
C GLY A 618 10.90 9.26 35.43
N GLN A 619 9.68 8.79 35.71
CA GLN A 619 9.29 7.38 35.61
C GLN A 619 9.22 6.94 34.14
N LEU A 620 8.62 7.74 33.26
CA LEU A 620 8.63 7.53 31.81
C LEU A 620 10.06 7.53 31.25
N ALA A 621 10.95 8.40 31.75
CA ALA A 621 12.38 8.34 31.42
C ALA A 621 13.03 7.01 31.85
N THR A 622 12.61 6.44 32.97
CA THR A 622 13.10 5.14 33.46
C THR A 622 12.61 3.99 32.56
N ILE A 623 11.34 4.01 32.15
CA ILE A 623 10.77 3.06 31.17
C ILE A 623 11.52 3.15 29.83
N LEU A 624 11.78 4.35 29.30
CA LEU A 624 12.51 4.54 28.04
C LEU A 624 13.96 4.03 28.08
N ASN A 625 14.60 4.03 29.26
CA ASN A 625 15.93 3.43 29.43
C ASN A 625 15.88 1.90 29.59
N ALA A 626 14.81 1.36 30.18
CA ALA A 626 14.62 -0.07 30.36
C ALA A 626 14.20 -0.79 29.06
N ALA A 627 13.26 -0.22 28.30
CA ALA A 627 12.65 -0.89 27.14
C ALA A 627 13.66 -1.43 26.10
N PRO A 628 14.73 -0.71 25.70
CA PRO A 628 15.72 -1.26 24.76
C PRO A 628 16.52 -2.46 25.30
N GLN A 629 16.57 -2.65 26.63
CA GLN A 629 17.30 -3.76 27.26
C GLN A 629 16.53 -5.09 27.24
N THR A 630 15.23 -5.07 26.90
CA THR A 630 14.40 -6.27 26.68
C THR A 630 14.87 -7.09 25.48
N ALA A 631 15.45 -6.44 24.46
CA ALA A 631 15.95 -7.09 23.24
C ALA A 631 17.22 -7.97 23.45
N ASN A 632 17.64 -8.18 24.70
CA ASN A 632 18.83 -8.95 25.07
C ASN A 632 18.52 -9.86 26.26
N ALA A 633 18.60 -11.18 26.05
CA ALA A 633 18.31 -12.21 27.05
C ALA A 633 19.10 -12.07 28.37
N ALA A 634 20.29 -11.44 28.35
CA ALA A 634 21.09 -11.21 29.55
C ALA A 634 20.60 -10.03 30.42
N THR A 635 19.71 -9.19 29.90
CA THR A 635 19.16 -8.00 30.57
C THR A 635 17.63 -7.97 30.66
N LEU A 636 16.94 -8.75 29.82
CA LEU A 636 15.48 -8.97 29.76
C LEU A 636 14.83 -8.94 31.16
N ALA A 637 15.07 -9.96 31.99
CA ALA A 637 14.47 -10.10 33.32
C ALA A 637 14.65 -8.91 34.29
N ALA A 638 15.64 -8.04 34.07
CA ALA A 638 15.83 -6.81 34.86
C ALA A 638 15.13 -5.60 34.23
N ALA A 639 15.03 -5.56 32.90
CA ALA A 639 14.27 -4.57 32.15
C ALA A 639 12.77 -4.74 32.40
N ASP A 640 12.29 -5.97 32.24
CA ASP A 640 10.91 -6.42 32.45
C ASP A 640 10.36 -5.99 33.80
N GLN A 641 11.04 -6.40 34.88
CA GLN A 641 10.71 -6.02 36.25
C GLN A 641 10.76 -4.50 36.48
N THR A 642 11.63 -3.78 35.77
CA THR A 642 11.69 -2.31 35.86
C THR A 642 10.47 -1.67 35.20
N ILE A 643 10.04 -2.17 34.04
CA ILE A 643 8.87 -1.68 33.31
C ILE A 643 7.60 -1.96 34.13
N HIS A 644 7.38 -3.21 34.55
CA HIS A 644 6.26 -3.62 35.41
C HIS A 644 6.13 -2.72 36.64
N ASN A 645 7.21 -2.57 37.40
CA ASN A 645 7.23 -1.79 38.65
C ASN A 645 6.88 -0.32 38.39
N VAL A 646 7.42 0.27 37.32
CA VAL A 646 7.30 1.71 37.05
C VAL A 646 5.97 2.06 36.38
N GLU A 647 5.43 1.21 35.50
CA GLU A 647 4.06 1.35 34.97
C GLU A 647 3.02 1.28 36.11
N THR A 648 3.18 0.28 36.99
CA THR A 648 2.36 0.12 38.19
C THR A 648 2.49 1.33 39.12
N GLN A 649 3.70 1.89 39.29
CA GLN A 649 3.91 3.09 40.11
C GLN A 649 3.26 4.34 39.50
N ILE A 650 3.35 4.57 38.19
CA ILE A 650 2.67 5.70 37.50
C ILE A 650 1.16 5.64 37.76
N LEU A 651 0.55 4.46 37.59
CA LEU A 651 -0.89 4.26 37.84
C LEU A 651 -1.26 4.47 39.32
N GLN A 652 -0.41 4.04 40.25
CA GLN A 652 -0.62 4.27 41.68
C GLN A 652 -0.51 5.75 42.07
N GLU A 653 0.43 6.51 41.48
CA GLU A 653 0.60 7.94 41.78
C GLU A 653 -0.54 8.79 41.18
N ILE A 654 -0.99 8.52 39.94
CA ILE A 654 -2.19 9.17 39.38
C ILE A 654 -3.43 8.86 40.24
N GLN A 655 -3.66 7.60 40.60
CA GLN A 655 -4.87 7.20 41.34
C GLN A 655 -4.81 7.60 42.83
N GLY A 656 -3.62 7.85 43.37
CA GLY A 656 -3.40 8.39 44.70
C GLY A 656 -3.71 9.90 44.79
N ASP A 657 -3.58 10.65 43.69
CA ASP A 657 -4.02 12.04 43.64
C ASP A 657 -5.53 12.14 43.42
N ALA A 658 -6.25 12.56 44.46
CA ALA A 658 -7.71 12.66 44.43
C ALA A 658 -8.25 13.74 43.47
N HIS A 659 -7.44 14.71 43.04
CA HIS A 659 -7.82 15.75 42.09
C HIS A 659 -7.65 15.25 40.65
N LEU A 660 -6.49 14.66 40.32
CA LEU A 660 -6.26 14.01 39.01
C LEU A 660 -7.21 12.84 38.79
N ALA A 661 -7.23 11.86 39.71
CA ALA A 661 -8.09 10.68 39.61
C ALA A 661 -9.59 11.04 39.57
N GLY A 662 -9.99 12.08 40.31
CA GLY A 662 -11.37 12.58 40.31
C GLY A 662 -11.78 13.24 38.99
N ALA A 663 -10.85 13.95 38.34
CA ALA A 663 -11.10 14.65 37.09
C ALA A 663 -11.02 13.73 35.86
N LEU A 664 -10.05 12.80 35.82
CA LEU A 664 -9.91 11.79 34.75
C LEU A 664 -11.13 10.85 34.69
N LYS A 665 -11.68 10.45 35.84
CA LYS A 665 -12.95 9.68 35.92
C LYS A 665 -14.18 10.44 35.41
N GLY A 666 -14.06 11.75 35.18
CA GLY A 666 -15.09 12.58 34.53
C GLY A 666 -15.03 12.59 32.99
N VAL A 667 -14.04 11.94 32.37
CA VAL A 667 -13.88 11.87 30.90
C VAL A 667 -13.63 10.42 30.48
N THR A 668 -14.71 9.70 30.16
CA THR A 668 -14.64 8.34 29.62
C THR A 668 -14.47 8.33 28.10
N PHE A 669 -13.93 7.23 27.59
CA PHE A 669 -13.86 6.91 26.17
C PHE A 669 -14.27 5.45 25.93
N MET A 670 -14.55 5.09 24.67
CA MET A 670 -14.87 3.70 24.30
C MET A 670 -13.66 3.05 23.63
N ALA A 671 -13.16 1.95 24.19
CA ALA A 671 -12.14 1.13 23.54
C ALA A 671 -12.74 0.32 22.37
N ASN A 672 -11.88 -0.24 21.50
CA ASN A 672 -12.36 -1.02 20.34
C ASN A 672 -13.13 -2.29 20.72
N THR A 673 -12.91 -2.84 21.92
CA THR A 673 -13.66 -3.98 22.47
C THR A 673 -15.05 -3.60 22.99
N GLY A 674 -15.40 -2.31 22.97
CA GLY A 674 -16.65 -1.77 23.53
C GLY A 674 -16.57 -1.44 25.03
N ALA A 675 -15.45 -1.72 25.68
CA ALA A 675 -15.18 -1.29 27.06
C ALA A 675 -15.24 0.24 27.21
N THR A 676 -15.56 0.71 28.41
CA THR A 676 -15.62 2.14 28.76
C THR A 676 -14.46 2.51 29.68
N ASP A 677 -13.39 2.99 29.07
CA ASP A 677 -12.12 3.33 29.70
C ASP A 677 -12.07 4.78 30.20
N VAL A 678 -11.05 5.09 31.00
CA VAL A 678 -10.60 6.45 31.32
C VAL A 678 -9.09 6.57 31.13
N ALA A 679 -8.58 7.80 31.01
CA ALA A 679 -7.15 8.05 30.86
C ALA A 679 -6.37 7.70 32.15
N PHE A 680 -5.22 7.01 32.04
CA PHE A 680 -4.49 6.38 33.16
C PHE A 680 -5.38 5.42 33.97
N GLN A 681 -6.10 4.54 33.27
CA GLN A 681 -6.95 3.52 33.88
C GLN A 681 -6.11 2.45 34.58
N SER A 682 -6.55 2.03 35.77
CA SER A 682 -5.88 0.95 36.52
C SER A 682 -6.02 -0.40 35.84
N LEU A 683 -4.97 -1.22 35.93
CA LEU A 683 -4.98 -2.62 35.52
C LEU A 683 -6.09 -3.43 36.24
N PRO A 684 -6.52 -4.57 35.68
CA PRO A 684 -7.50 -5.46 36.30
C PRO A 684 -7.19 -5.82 37.76
N ALA A 685 -8.23 -5.87 38.59
CA ALA A 685 -8.08 -6.26 39.99
C ALA A 685 -7.90 -7.78 40.12
N GLY A 686 -6.68 -8.21 40.46
CA GLY A 686 -6.34 -9.59 40.80
C GLY A 686 -6.57 -9.95 42.27
N ASN A 687 -6.69 -11.25 42.55
CA ASN A 687 -6.66 -11.82 43.90
C ASN A 687 -6.18 -13.29 43.85
N ASP A 688 -4.88 -13.46 44.03
CA ASP A 688 -4.09 -14.69 44.16
C ASP A 688 -4.13 -15.29 45.58
N SER A 689 -4.64 -14.56 46.58
CA SER A 689 -4.44 -14.90 47.99
C SER A 689 -4.78 -16.36 48.31
N ALA A 690 -4.06 -17.00 49.23
CA ALA A 690 -4.12 -18.46 49.44
C ALA A 690 -5.54 -19.07 49.62
N ALA A 691 -6.54 -18.27 50.05
CA ALA A 691 -7.94 -18.67 50.06
C ALA A 691 -8.61 -18.64 48.67
N ASN A 692 -8.32 -17.61 47.86
CA ASN A 692 -8.73 -17.50 46.46
C ASN A 692 -8.06 -18.58 45.60
N LEU A 693 -6.73 -18.76 45.70
CA LEU A 693 -6.01 -19.83 45.01
C LEU A 693 -6.60 -21.22 45.29
N ALA A 694 -6.92 -21.53 46.56
CA ALA A 694 -7.56 -22.78 46.94
C ALA A 694 -9.00 -22.92 46.38
N ALA A 695 -9.75 -21.83 46.31
CA ALA A 695 -11.12 -21.80 45.78
C ALA A 695 -11.17 -21.88 44.24
N ALA A 696 -10.25 -21.21 43.54
CA ALA A 696 -10.01 -21.36 42.10
C ALA A 696 -9.60 -22.80 41.78
N THR A 697 -8.58 -23.34 42.47
CA THR A 697 -8.15 -24.74 42.36
C THR A 697 -9.31 -25.72 42.57
N ALA A 698 -10.25 -25.43 43.47
CA ALA A 698 -11.41 -26.27 43.75
C ALA A 698 -12.56 -26.12 42.72
N GLY A 699 -12.49 -25.16 41.79
CA GLY A 699 -13.53 -24.92 40.78
C GLY A 699 -14.82 -24.33 41.38
N THR A 700 -14.74 -23.53 42.44
CA THR A 700 -15.93 -23.06 43.17
C THR A 700 -16.78 -22.05 42.40
N SER A 701 -16.17 -21.21 41.57
CA SER A 701 -16.85 -20.30 40.63
C SER A 701 -15.88 -19.84 39.53
N LEU A 702 -16.41 -19.48 38.36
CA LEU A 702 -15.60 -18.89 37.29
C LEU A 702 -15.02 -17.52 37.72
N LYS A 703 -15.78 -16.73 38.51
CA LYS A 703 -15.30 -15.48 39.12
C LYS A 703 -13.99 -15.66 39.90
N THR A 704 -13.90 -16.63 40.79
CA THR A 704 -12.69 -16.83 41.60
C THR A 704 -11.50 -17.32 40.75
N ILE A 705 -11.76 -18.10 39.71
CA ILE A 705 -10.74 -18.48 38.72
C ILE A 705 -10.24 -17.24 37.97
N GLY A 706 -11.15 -16.40 37.49
CA GLY A 706 -10.80 -15.18 36.76
C GLY A 706 -10.15 -14.09 37.62
N GLU A 707 -10.39 -14.06 38.93
CA GLU A 707 -9.67 -13.21 39.88
C GLU A 707 -8.21 -13.62 40.04
N VAL A 708 -7.92 -14.91 40.01
CA VAL A 708 -6.54 -15.44 39.95
C VAL A 708 -5.94 -15.17 38.57
N PHE A 709 -6.71 -15.30 37.48
CA PHE A 709 -6.23 -14.95 36.13
C PHE A 709 -5.86 -13.48 35.99
N ASN A 710 -6.64 -12.57 36.56
CA ASN A 710 -6.31 -11.14 36.64
C ASN A 710 -4.97 -10.92 37.38
N ALA A 711 -4.69 -11.68 38.45
CA ALA A 711 -3.44 -11.59 39.20
C ALA A 711 -2.25 -12.05 38.35
N ALA A 712 -2.33 -13.24 37.76
CA ALA A 712 -1.31 -13.76 36.84
C ALA A 712 -1.05 -12.82 35.64
N THR A 713 -2.10 -12.21 35.07
CA THR A 713 -1.99 -11.27 33.94
C THR A 713 -1.31 -9.96 34.37
N VAL A 714 -1.60 -9.45 35.57
CA VAL A 714 -0.89 -8.28 36.13
C VAL A 714 0.57 -8.64 36.43
N ALA A 715 0.84 -9.81 37.00
CA ALA A 715 2.20 -10.29 37.25
C ALA A 715 3.01 -10.50 35.94
N ALA A 716 2.34 -10.82 34.84
CA ALA A 716 2.93 -10.95 33.50
C ALA A 716 3.01 -9.62 32.71
N ALA A 717 2.34 -8.54 33.15
CA ALA A 717 2.45 -7.23 32.52
C ALA A 717 3.89 -6.71 32.66
N GLY A 718 4.59 -6.52 31.55
CA GLY A 718 6.03 -6.24 31.54
C GLY A 718 6.94 -7.49 31.45
N GLY A 719 6.40 -8.71 31.33
CA GLY A 719 7.14 -9.92 30.91
C GLY A 719 7.36 -11.01 31.98
N ILE A 720 7.30 -12.28 31.56
CA ILE A 720 7.54 -13.45 32.42
C ILE A 720 9.04 -13.72 32.53
N ASN A 721 9.55 -13.57 33.77
CA ASN A 721 10.95 -13.67 34.13
C ASN A 721 11.16 -14.59 35.35
N ALA A 722 12.41 -14.81 35.75
CA ALA A 722 12.74 -15.76 36.83
C ALA A 722 12.19 -15.38 38.22
N ASN A 723 11.72 -14.15 38.44
CA ASN A 723 11.17 -13.70 39.72
C ASN A 723 9.65 -13.98 39.84
N ASN A 724 8.87 -13.71 38.78
CA ASN A 724 7.41 -13.86 38.76
C ASN A 724 6.94 -15.23 38.21
N LEU A 725 7.76 -15.96 37.43
CA LEU A 725 7.41 -17.29 36.89
C LEU A 725 6.81 -18.23 37.95
N GLY A 726 7.36 -18.25 39.17
CA GLY A 726 6.89 -19.14 40.23
C GLY A 726 5.49 -18.80 40.77
N GLU A 727 5.09 -17.54 40.70
CA GLU A 727 3.75 -17.04 41.06
C GLU A 727 2.77 -17.41 39.94
N ILE A 728 3.09 -16.98 38.73
CA ILE A 728 2.32 -17.19 37.49
C ILE A 728 2.05 -18.70 37.24
N THR A 729 3.05 -19.57 37.45
CA THR A 729 2.89 -21.03 37.33
C THR A 729 1.88 -21.60 38.34
N ASN A 730 1.86 -21.10 39.58
CA ASN A 730 0.92 -21.55 40.60
C ASN A 730 -0.50 -21.11 40.25
N ASP A 731 -0.66 -19.87 39.81
CA ASP A 731 -1.94 -19.28 39.42
C ASP A 731 -2.54 -19.99 38.22
N PHE A 732 -1.79 -20.16 37.12
CA PHE A 732 -2.28 -20.92 35.97
C PHE A 732 -2.51 -22.41 36.29
N THR A 733 -1.74 -23.02 37.21
CA THR A 733 -2.02 -24.39 37.71
C THR A 733 -3.34 -24.46 38.49
N ALA A 734 -3.68 -23.44 39.28
CA ALA A 734 -4.96 -23.36 39.97
C ALA A 734 -6.12 -23.12 39.01
N ILE A 735 -5.92 -22.25 38.01
CA ILE A 735 -6.89 -21.95 36.94
C ILE A 735 -7.19 -23.20 36.11
N GLN A 736 -6.15 -23.91 35.62
CA GLN A 736 -6.26 -25.17 34.89
C GLN A 736 -7.12 -26.19 35.66
N GLN A 737 -6.82 -26.41 36.94
CA GLN A 737 -7.56 -27.35 37.78
C GLN A 737 -9.01 -26.89 38.05
N GLY A 738 -9.23 -25.58 38.21
CA GLY A 738 -10.56 -25.00 38.39
C GLY A 738 -11.44 -25.16 37.17
N LEU A 739 -10.93 -24.77 35.99
CA LEU A 739 -11.62 -24.90 34.70
C LEU A 739 -11.95 -26.37 34.39
N THR A 740 -10.99 -27.27 34.60
CA THR A 740 -11.20 -28.73 34.44
C THR A 740 -12.35 -29.23 35.34
N LYS A 741 -12.46 -28.73 36.58
CA LYS A 741 -13.54 -29.10 37.52
C LYS A 741 -14.89 -28.49 37.15
N ILE A 742 -14.93 -27.31 36.52
CA ILE A 742 -16.17 -26.73 35.99
C ILE A 742 -16.64 -27.50 34.75
N LEU A 743 -15.76 -27.73 33.77
CA LEU A 743 -16.06 -28.49 32.55
C LEU A 743 -16.46 -29.95 32.84
N GLY A 744 -15.88 -30.56 33.88
CA GLY A 744 -16.29 -31.87 34.40
C GLY A 744 -17.60 -31.89 35.21
N ASN A 745 -18.21 -30.73 35.49
CA ASN A 745 -19.38 -30.61 36.37
C ASN A 745 -20.58 -30.00 35.64
N ALA A 746 -21.48 -30.86 35.16
CA ALA A 746 -22.72 -30.47 34.50
C ALA A 746 -23.64 -29.54 35.32
N THR A 747 -23.50 -29.50 36.66
CA THR A 747 -24.26 -28.53 37.50
C THR A 747 -23.62 -27.14 37.50
N ALA A 748 -22.30 -27.06 37.32
CA ALA A 748 -21.59 -25.79 37.17
C ALA A 748 -21.82 -25.21 35.77
N LEU A 749 -21.67 -26.02 34.71
CA LEU A 749 -21.97 -25.60 33.33
C LEU A 749 -23.42 -25.09 33.20
N ALA A 750 -24.42 -25.87 33.64
CA ALA A 750 -25.83 -25.45 33.58
C ALA A 750 -26.18 -24.23 34.47
N ALA A 751 -25.26 -23.76 35.33
CA ALA A 751 -25.39 -22.50 36.06
C ALA A 751 -24.78 -21.30 35.30
N ILE A 752 -23.77 -21.54 34.46
CA ILE A 752 -23.15 -20.57 33.54
C ILE A 752 -24.04 -20.40 32.29
N GLU A 753 -24.49 -21.50 31.68
CA GLU A 753 -25.34 -21.57 30.47
C GLU A 753 -26.80 -21.06 30.69
N LYS A 754 -27.05 -20.41 31.82
CA LYS A 754 -28.40 -20.24 32.37
C LYS A 754 -29.18 -19.13 31.66
N GLY A 755 -30.15 -19.55 30.85
CA GLY A 755 -31.07 -18.65 30.14
C GLY A 755 -30.83 -18.60 28.64
N GLU A 756 -29.81 -19.32 28.16
CA GLU A 756 -29.40 -19.35 26.77
C GLU A 756 -30.24 -20.26 25.88
N THR A 757 -30.02 -20.16 24.57
CA THR A 757 -30.43 -21.21 23.63
C THR A 757 -29.41 -22.36 23.68
N ALA A 758 -29.83 -23.59 23.36
CA ALA A 758 -28.95 -24.75 23.41
C ALA A 758 -27.65 -24.57 22.58
N ASN A 759 -27.73 -23.88 21.43
CA ASN A 759 -26.57 -23.61 20.58
C ASN A 759 -25.60 -22.58 21.20
N ALA A 760 -26.13 -21.61 21.94
CA ALA A 760 -25.32 -20.59 22.61
C ALA A 760 -24.64 -21.19 23.86
N ALA A 761 -25.38 -21.91 24.70
CA ALA A 761 -24.83 -22.70 25.80
C ALA A 761 -23.70 -23.66 25.33
N ALA A 762 -23.90 -24.37 24.23
CA ALA A 762 -22.87 -25.23 23.64
C ALA A 762 -21.62 -24.45 23.17
N LEU A 763 -21.79 -23.22 22.67
CA LEU A 763 -20.69 -22.34 22.29
C LEU A 763 -19.96 -21.79 23.53
N THR A 764 -20.67 -21.35 24.55
CA THR A 764 -20.13 -20.95 25.86
C THR A 764 -19.33 -22.06 26.54
N THR A 765 -19.77 -23.33 26.42
CA THR A 765 -18.97 -24.49 26.84
C THR A 765 -17.72 -24.72 25.97
N ILE A 766 -17.77 -24.43 24.65
CA ILE A 766 -16.58 -24.48 23.76
C ILE A 766 -15.59 -23.35 24.09
N HIS A 767 -16.07 -22.12 24.34
CA HIS A 767 -15.26 -21.00 24.78
C HIS A 767 -14.51 -21.34 26.09
N LEU A 768 -15.21 -21.92 27.07
CA LEU A 768 -14.59 -22.34 28.34
C LEU A 768 -13.55 -23.46 28.15
N GLN A 769 -13.77 -24.38 27.21
CA GLN A 769 -12.78 -25.39 26.82
C GLN A 769 -11.56 -24.77 26.11
N THR A 770 -11.79 -23.76 25.26
CA THR A 770 -10.72 -23.01 24.58
C THR A 770 -9.83 -22.29 25.59
N VAL A 771 -10.42 -21.61 26.58
CA VAL A 771 -9.68 -20.98 27.68
C VAL A 771 -8.85 -22.01 28.46
N LEU A 772 -9.38 -23.21 28.75
CA LEU A 772 -8.58 -24.28 29.36
C LEU A 772 -7.41 -24.72 28.46
N ASN A 773 -7.63 -24.82 27.15
CA ASN A 773 -6.57 -25.21 26.20
C ASN A 773 -5.47 -24.13 26.10
N GLN A 774 -5.84 -22.85 26.06
CA GLN A 774 -4.92 -21.71 26.06
C GLN A 774 -4.16 -21.55 27.39
N ILE A 775 -4.79 -21.85 28.54
CA ILE A 775 -4.09 -21.99 29.83
C ILE A 775 -3.08 -23.17 29.80
N ASN A 776 -3.41 -24.26 29.10
CA ASN A 776 -2.45 -25.36 28.90
C ASN A 776 -1.28 -24.96 27.97
N LEU A 777 -1.49 -24.12 26.96
CA LEU A 777 -0.40 -23.56 26.15
C LEU A 777 0.55 -22.71 26.99
N GLN A 778 -0.01 -21.83 27.82
CA GLN A 778 0.74 -20.94 28.69
C GLN A 778 1.71 -21.73 29.59
N LEU A 779 1.17 -22.67 30.37
CA LEU A 779 1.91 -23.54 31.30
C LEU A 779 2.96 -24.43 30.62
N ASN A 780 2.62 -25.06 29.47
CA ASN A 780 3.42 -26.13 28.90
C ASN A 780 4.36 -25.67 27.76
N LYS A 781 4.11 -24.51 27.14
CA LYS A 781 4.87 -24.01 25.99
C LYS A 781 5.53 -22.66 26.24
N TYR A 782 4.87 -21.73 26.95
CA TYR A 782 5.32 -20.34 27.01
C TYR A 782 6.06 -19.96 28.29
N ASP A 783 5.46 -20.13 29.48
CA ASP A 783 5.98 -19.63 30.76
C ASP A 783 7.47 -19.92 30.97
N ALA A 784 7.88 -21.18 30.85
CA ALA A 784 9.26 -21.61 31.05
C ALA A 784 10.21 -21.24 29.89
N ALA A 785 9.67 -20.96 28.70
CA ALA A 785 10.43 -20.58 27.51
C ALA A 785 10.66 -19.06 27.43
N GLU A 786 9.74 -18.25 27.96
CA GLU A 786 9.82 -16.80 28.00
C GLU A 786 11.00 -16.33 28.87
N VAL A 787 11.20 -16.96 30.03
CA VAL A 787 12.38 -16.75 30.91
C VAL A 787 13.72 -17.03 30.20
N ASN A 788 13.71 -17.78 29.10
CA ASN A 788 14.87 -18.05 28.25
C ASN A 788 14.94 -17.17 26.99
N ALA A 789 14.17 -16.08 26.95
CA ALA A 789 14.00 -15.16 25.83
C ALA A 789 13.58 -15.84 24.50
N ASN A 790 12.74 -16.88 24.57
CA ASN A 790 12.30 -17.62 23.39
C ASN A 790 11.33 -16.81 22.51
N PRO A 791 11.65 -16.51 21.24
CA PRO A 791 10.80 -15.71 20.35
C PRO A 791 9.37 -16.24 20.12
N THR A 792 9.13 -17.54 20.29
CA THR A 792 7.78 -18.12 20.25
C THR A 792 6.98 -17.70 21.47
N ALA A 793 7.56 -17.83 22.67
CA ALA A 793 6.88 -17.59 23.94
C ALA A 793 6.67 -16.10 24.23
N LEU A 794 7.71 -15.28 23.99
CA LEU A 794 7.68 -13.82 24.11
C LEU A 794 6.61 -13.12 23.24
N ARG A 795 6.02 -13.86 22.29
CA ARG A 795 4.86 -13.44 21.52
C ARG A 795 3.61 -14.21 21.94
N GLY A 796 3.72 -15.54 22.03
CA GLY A 796 2.63 -16.44 22.35
C GLY A 796 1.92 -16.07 23.66
N THR A 797 2.64 -15.70 24.72
CA THR A 797 2.03 -15.20 25.96
C THR A 797 1.14 -13.98 25.73
N ALA A 798 1.57 -13.03 24.91
CA ALA A 798 0.83 -11.79 24.67
C ALA A 798 -0.47 -12.03 23.88
N ASP A 799 -0.40 -12.82 22.80
CA ASP A 799 -1.60 -13.19 22.02
C ASP A 799 -2.52 -14.08 22.91
N ASN A 800 -1.99 -15.14 23.54
CA ASN A 800 -2.74 -16.12 24.34
C ASN A 800 -3.42 -15.56 25.61
N LEU A 801 -2.81 -14.59 26.31
CA LEU A 801 -3.46 -13.95 27.47
C LEU A 801 -4.55 -12.94 27.05
N LEU A 802 -4.37 -12.26 25.91
CA LEU A 802 -5.40 -11.36 25.37
C LEU A 802 -6.58 -12.15 24.78
N ASP A 803 -6.33 -13.27 24.09
CA ASP A 803 -7.39 -14.18 23.61
C ASP A 803 -8.28 -14.68 24.76
N ILE A 804 -7.70 -15.11 25.87
CA ILE A 804 -8.45 -15.58 27.04
C ILE A 804 -9.37 -14.47 27.58
N ILE A 805 -8.91 -13.22 27.59
CA ILE A 805 -9.72 -12.05 27.96
C ILE A 805 -10.83 -11.85 26.93
N ASP A 806 -10.48 -11.70 25.65
CA ASP A 806 -11.42 -11.39 24.57
C ASP A 806 -12.52 -12.49 24.45
N ILE A 807 -12.19 -13.77 24.62
CA ILE A 807 -13.17 -14.88 24.65
C ILE A 807 -14.16 -14.72 25.81
N VAL A 808 -13.68 -14.44 27.03
CA VAL A 808 -14.54 -14.31 28.22
C VAL A 808 -15.32 -12.99 28.24
N GLN A 809 -14.77 -11.91 27.66
CA GLN A 809 -15.40 -10.59 27.64
C GLN A 809 -16.45 -10.45 26.53
N ASN A 810 -16.27 -11.12 25.38
CA ASN A 810 -17.27 -11.14 24.30
C ASN A 810 -18.39 -12.17 24.54
N ASP A 811 -18.16 -13.22 25.35
CA ASP A 811 -19.22 -14.11 25.82
C ASP A 811 -19.92 -13.51 27.06
N ALA A 812 -21.13 -12.98 26.85
CA ALA A 812 -21.89 -12.32 27.92
C ALA A 812 -22.18 -13.24 29.12
N ASN A 813 -22.28 -14.56 28.93
CA ASN A 813 -22.56 -15.51 29.99
C ASN A 813 -21.28 -15.91 30.76
N LEU A 814 -20.14 -16.05 30.09
CA LEU A 814 -18.84 -16.17 30.76
C LEU A 814 -18.50 -14.89 31.53
N ASN A 815 -18.68 -13.70 30.93
CA ASN A 815 -18.48 -12.41 31.59
C ASN A 815 -19.32 -12.30 32.88
N MET A 816 -20.63 -12.60 32.83
CA MET A 816 -21.48 -12.62 34.02
C MET A 816 -21.03 -13.66 35.06
N ALA A 817 -20.65 -14.87 34.63
CA ALA A 817 -20.17 -15.92 35.53
C ALA A 817 -18.79 -15.63 36.15
N ALA A 818 -17.96 -14.84 35.45
CA ALA A 818 -16.71 -14.26 35.94
C ALA A 818 -16.93 -13.05 36.86
N GLY A 819 -18.18 -12.59 37.05
CA GLY A 819 -18.53 -11.49 37.96
C GLY A 819 -18.59 -10.10 37.32
N GLY A 820 -18.59 -10.02 35.99
CA GLY A 820 -18.90 -8.83 35.21
C GLY A 820 -20.41 -8.56 35.12
N ASN A 821 -20.84 -7.92 34.03
CA ASN A 821 -22.20 -7.39 33.84
C ASN A 821 -22.89 -7.83 32.53
N GLY A 822 -22.25 -8.70 31.73
CA GLY A 822 -22.69 -9.11 30.40
C GLY A 822 -22.16 -8.25 29.25
N THR A 823 -21.15 -7.39 29.50
CA THR A 823 -20.46 -6.56 28.51
C THR A 823 -18.96 -6.47 28.82
N ALA A 824 -18.13 -6.27 27.79
CA ALA A 824 -16.68 -6.15 27.94
C ALA A 824 -16.28 -4.97 28.86
N GLY A 825 -15.29 -5.18 29.73
CA GLY A 825 -14.69 -4.12 30.54
C GLY A 825 -13.88 -4.59 31.76
N HIS A 826 -13.48 -3.62 32.59
CA HIS A 826 -12.53 -3.82 33.70
C HIS A 826 -13.17 -4.37 35.00
N VAL A 827 -14.26 -5.14 34.93
CA VAL A 827 -15.03 -5.62 36.11
C VAL A 827 -15.26 -7.12 36.06
N GLY A 828 -14.87 -7.80 37.14
CA GLY A 828 -14.91 -9.26 37.25
C GLY A 828 -13.53 -9.89 37.07
N GLY A 829 -13.48 -11.20 36.94
CA GLY A 829 -12.31 -11.94 36.49
C GLY A 829 -12.19 -11.96 34.96
N PHE A 830 -11.00 -12.27 34.44
CA PHE A 830 -10.67 -12.20 33.00
C PHE A 830 -10.98 -10.82 32.40
N ALA A 831 -10.71 -9.75 33.15
CA ALA A 831 -11.18 -8.40 32.81
C ALA A 831 -10.23 -7.66 31.83
N GLU A 832 -10.79 -6.73 31.06
CA GLU A 832 -10.07 -5.98 30.01
C GLU A 832 -8.83 -5.25 30.52
N MET A 833 -7.68 -5.53 29.88
CA MET A 833 -6.48 -4.71 30.00
C MET A 833 -6.73 -3.34 29.36
N PRO A 834 -6.42 -2.21 30.03
CA PRO A 834 -6.84 -0.89 29.57
C PRO A 834 -6.27 -0.48 28.21
N GLY A 835 -7.01 0.32 27.45
CA GLY A 835 -6.62 0.72 26.10
C GLY A 835 -6.81 -0.41 25.07
N GLY A 836 -6.41 -0.13 23.83
CA GLY A 836 -6.63 -1.03 22.71
C GLY A 836 -6.80 -0.24 21.42
N LEU A 837 -5.73 -0.12 20.65
CA LEU A 837 -5.66 0.68 19.41
C LEU A 837 -6.31 0.00 18.21
N THR A 838 -6.97 0.79 17.35
CA THR A 838 -7.52 0.30 16.09
C THR A 838 -6.42 0.22 15.03
N GLY A 839 -6.30 -0.92 14.33
CA GLY A 839 -5.40 -1.07 13.18
C GLY A 839 -3.92 -1.36 13.50
N THR A 840 -3.59 -1.75 14.73
CA THR A 840 -2.20 -2.02 15.15
C THR A 840 -1.74 -3.47 14.95
N VAL A 841 -2.68 -4.42 14.81
CA VAL A 841 -2.36 -5.75 14.26
C VAL A 841 -2.04 -5.56 12.77
N THR A 842 -0.76 -5.32 12.46
CA THR A 842 -0.30 -5.35 11.08
C THR A 842 -0.47 -6.77 10.57
N LYS A 843 -1.36 -6.96 9.59
CA LYS A 843 -1.66 -8.26 9.00
C LYS A 843 -0.36 -9.00 8.62
N PHE A 844 -0.27 -10.27 8.98
CA PHE A 844 0.90 -11.08 8.71
C PHE A 844 1.06 -11.30 7.20
N GLN A 845 2.21 -10.93 6.64
CA GLN A 845 2.49 -11.13 5.22
C GLN A 845 2.94 -12.57 4.97
N ASP A 846 2.08 -13.36 4.36
CA ASP A 846 2.35 -14.76 4.07
C ASP A 846 3.43 -14.92 3.00
N ASN A 847 4.24 -15.96 3.17
CA ASN A 847 4.99 -16.59 2.08
C ASN A 847 4.07 -17.53 1.26
N GLN A 848 4.58 -18.09 0.16
CA GLN A 848 3.77 -18.95 -0.71
C GLN A 848 3.24 -20.23 -0.01
N ALA A 849 4.02 -20.84 0.90
CA ALA A 849 3.57 -22.03 1.63
C ALA A 849 2.44 -21.69 2.62
N GLN A 850 2.57 -20.59 3.36
CA GLN A 850 1.54 -20.05 4.25
C GLN A 850 0.28 -19.69 3.47
N THR A 851 0.43 -19.09 2.29
CA THR A 851 -0.71 -18.76 1.42
C THR A 851 -1.47 -19.99 0.94
N ASN A 852 -0.75 -21.04 0.57
CA ASN A 852 -1.32 -22.30 0.12
C ASN A 852 -2.02 -23.04 1.28
N PHE A 853 -1.46 -22.95 2.49
CA PHE A 853 -2.05 -23.48 3.71
C PHE A 853 -3.34 -22.75 4.07
N TRP A 854 -3.32 -21.44 4.26
CA TRP A 854 -4.51 -20.69 4.68
C TRP A 854 -5.65 -20.79 3.67
N ALA A 855 -5.35 -20.75 2.37
CA ALA A 855 -6.36 -20.94 1.34
C ALA A 855 -7.02 -22.33 1.36
N ALA A 856 -6.30 -23.37 1.81
CA ALA A 856 -6.84 -24.72 2.00
C ALA A 856 -7.57 -24.87 3.35
N PHE A 857 -7.00 -24.37 4.44
CA PHE A 857 -7.55 -24.39 5.79
C PHE A 857 -8.92 -23.71 5.85
N LEU A 858 -8.98 -22.45 5.41
CA LEU A 858 -10.20 -21.61 5.36
C LEU A 858 -11.31 -22.24 4.50
N SER A 859 -10.95 -22.91 3.40
CA SER A 859 -11.93 -23.55 2.52
C SER A 859 -12.35 -24.96 2.96
N GLU A 860 -11.56 -25.65 3.78
CA GLU A 860 -11.98 -26.86 4.48
C GLU A 860 -12.91 -26.52 5.65
N ALA A 861 -12.61 -25.50 6.46
CA ALA A 861 -13.52 -24.98 7.51
C ALA A 861 -14.94 -24.74 7.00
N ASN A 862 -15.08 -23.90 5.96
CA ASN A 862 -16.37 -23.60 5.36
C ASN A 862 -17.04 -24.83 4.72
N THR A 863 -16.26 -25.81 4.24
CA THR A 863 -16.78 -27.10 3.73
C THR A 863 -17.28 -27.99 4.87
N LEU A 864 -16.55 -28.09 5.98
CA LEU A 864 -16.92 -28.84 7.18
C LEU A 864 -18.20 -28.27 7.81
N THR A 865 -18.29 -26.96 8.05
CA THR A 865 -19.53 -26.34 8.56
C THR A 865 -20.74 -26.64 7.66
N ALA A 866 -20.55 -26.63 6.33
CA ALA A 866 -21.61 -26.98 5.38
C ALA A 866 -21.97 -28.47 5.36
N GLN A 867 -21.09 -29.37 5.84
CA GLN A 867 -21.39 -30.79 6.07
C GLN A 867 -22.08 -31.00 7.42
N LEU A 868 -21.56 -30.42 8.51
CA LEU A 868 -22.12 -30.43 9.86
C LEU A 868 -23.58 -29.93 9.87
N THR A 869 -23.83 -28.80 9.17
CA THR A 869 -25.18 -28.23 8.98
C THR A 869 -26.15 -29.22 8.33
N LYS A 870 -25.69 -30.07 7.40
CA LYS A 870 -26.54 -31.11 6.77
C LYS A 870 -26.85 -32.24 7.73
N VAL A 871 -25.93 -32.61 8.63
CA VAL A 871 -26.17 -33.61 9.67
C VAL A 871 -27.19 -33.12 10.70
N VAL A 872 -27.04 -31.88 11.20
CA VAL A 872 -27.99 -31.25 12.12
C VAL A 872 -29.40 -31.21 11.52
N ASN A 873 -29.51 -30.82 10.24
CA ASN A 873 -30.77 -30.76 9.50
C ASN A 873 -31.28 -32.12 8.99
N GLY A 874 -30.62 -33.25 9.30
CA GLY A 874 -31.01 -34.59 8.83
C GLY A 874 -30.96 -34.79 7.31
N SER A 875 -30.31 -33.86 6.60
CA SER A 875 -30.07 -33.91 5.14
C SER A 875 -28.81 -34.71 4.77
N ALA A 876 -28.02 -35.09 5.77
CA ALA A 876 -26.95 -36.08 5.71
C ALA A 876 -26.95 -36.89 7.02
N ALA A 877 -26.33 -38.07 7.01
CA ALA A 877 -26.06 -38.84 8.22
C ALA A 877 -24.71 -38.46 8.83
N ALA A 878 -24.57 -38.56 10.15
CA ALA A 878 -23.26 -38.61 10.80
C ALA A 878 -22.47 -39.81 10.28
N SER A 879 -21.14 -39.72 10.19
CA SER A 879 -20.30 -40.80 9.69
C SER A 879 -18.89 -40.75 10.25
N GLN A 880 -18.25 -41.92 10.34
CA GLN A 880 -16.84 -42.01 10.74
C GLN A 880 -15.90 -41.27 9.78
N ALA A 881 -16.26 -41.18 8.49
CA ALA A 881 -15.48 -40.43 7.51
C ALA A 881 -15.46 -38.93 7.79
N LEU A 882 -16.59 -38.36 8.26
CA LEU A 882 -16.65 -36.95 8.68
C LEU A 882 -15.83 -36.69 9.95
N ILE A 883 -15.89 -37.60 10.92
CA ILE A 883 -15.04 -37.54 12.12
C ILE A 883 -13.56 -37.54 11.73
N THR A 884 -13.14 -38.44 10.84
CA THR A 884 -11.75 -38.49 10.35
C THR A 884 -11.36 -37.28 9.49
N GLN A 885 -12.30 -36.67 8.75
CA GLN A 885 -12.03 -35.40 8.04
C GLN A 885 -11.73 -34.26 9.03
N ILE A 886 -12.47 -34.18 10.14
CA ILE A 886 -12.26 -33.18 11.21
C ILE A 886 -10.93 -33.44 11.94
N GLN A 887 -10.63 -34.68 12.30
CA GLN A 887 -9.34 -35.06 12.91
C GLN A 887 -8.15 -34.68 12.01
N ASN A 888 -8.26 -34.95 10.71
CA ASN A 888 -7.24 -34.56 9.74
C ASN A 888 -7.14 -33.04 9.55
N TYR A 889 -8.23 -32.30 9.68
CA TYR A 889 -8.25 -30.83 9.62
C TYR A 889 -7.53 -30.22 10.83
N GLN A 890 -7.83 -30.69 12.06
CA GLN A 890 -7.10 -30.31 13.28
C GLN A 890 -5.59 -30.61 13.14
N HIS A 891 -5.23 -31.84 12.75
CA HIS A 891 -3.83 -32.23 12.57
C HIS A 891 -3.13 -31.46 11.43
N PHE A 892 -3.85 -31.04 10.39
CA PHE A 892 -3.29 -30.21 9.32
C PHE A 892 -2.93 -28.80 9.80
N GLY A 893 -3.73 -28.21 10.69
CA GLY A 893 -3.41 -26.95 11.37
C GLY A 893 -2.13 -27.06 12.21
N ALA A 894 -2.18 -27.88 13.26
CA ALA A 894 -1.07 -28.04 14.21
C ALA A 894 0.25 -28.49 13.55
N ALA A 895 0.20 -29.38 12.55
CA ALA A 895 1.41 -29.84 11.86
C ALA A 895 2.01 -28.79 10.90
N PHE A 896 1.20 -27.86 10.37
CA PHE A 896 1.71 -26.76 9.56
C PHE A 896 2.38 -25.69 10.44
N ASP A 897 1.72 -25.32 11.54
CA ASP A 897 2.23 -24.39 12.54
C ASP A 897 3.59 -24.84 13.10
N ALA A 898 3.66 -26.10 13.54
CA ALA A 898 4.89 -26.74 14.02
C ALA A 898 6.06 -26.68 13.01
N ALA A 899 5.78 -26.45 11.71
CA ALA A 899 6.77 -26.35 10.65
C ALA A 899 7.13 -24.91 10.21
N GLN A 900 6.37 -23.87 10.59
CA GLN A 900 6.65 -22.48 10.16
C GLN A 900 7.70 -21.74 11.02
N GLY A 901 7.95 -22.20 12.24
CA GLY A 901 8.92 -21.61 13.15
C GLY A 901 8.41 -20.43 13.97
N ALA A 902 9.28 -19.91 14.84
CA ALA A 902 8.88 -19.24 16.08
C ALA A 902 7.85 -18.11 15.97
N VAL A 903 7.99 -17.21 14.99
CA VAL A 903 7.13 -16.00 14.88
C VAL A 903 5.79 -16.29 14.19
N PHE A 904 5.63 -17.46 13.56
CA PHE A 904 4.32 -17.96 13.12
C PHE A 904 3.66 -18.74 14.26
N GLN A 905 4.42 -19.58 14.96
CA GLN A 905 3.95 -20.36 16.12
C GLN A 905 3.35 -19.47 17.19
N GLY A 906 4.11 -18.49 17.68
CA GLY A 906 3.60 -17.52 18.66
C GLY A 906 2.57 -16.53 18.13
N ARG A 907 1.95 -16.78 16.96
CA ARG A 907 0.79 -16.06 16.38
C ARG A 907 -0.41 -16.96 16.07
N PHE A 908 -0.19 -18.28 16.02
CA PHE A 908 -1.15 -19.24 15.44
C PHE A 908 -1.27 -20.55 16.25
N ASP A 909 -0.53 -20.69 17.36
CA ASP A 909 -0.68 -21.77 18.34
C ASP A 909 -2.07 -21.75 19.00
N ASN A 910 -2.45 -20.57 19.49
CA ASN A 910 -3.66 -20.26 20.27
C ASN A 910 -4.97 -20.53 19.51
N GLU A 911 -4.90 -20.67 18.19
CA GLU A 911 -5.95 -21.12 17.28
C GLU A 911 -5.69 -22.55 16.78
N LEU A 912 -4.50 -22.87 16.22
CA LEU A 912 -4.25 -24.11 15.47
C LEU A 912 -3.77 -25.32 16.29
N ASN A 913 -3.23 -25.13 17.49
CA ASN A 913 -2.45 -26.14 18.21
C ASN A 913 -2.71 -26.06 19.73
N ASN A 914 -3.63 -26.88 20.25
CA ASN A 914 -4.24 -26.70 21.58
C ASN A 914 -5.00 -25.35 21.69
N GLY A 915 -5.67 -24.92 20.62
CA GLY A 915 -6.42 -23.66 20.52
C GLY A 915 -7.92 -23.82 20.32
N THR A 916 -8.56 -22.84 19.67
CA THR A 916 -9.97 -22.87 19.22
C THR A 916 -10.26 -24.11 18.39
N LEU A 917 -9.41 -24.39 17.39
CA LEU A 917 -9.52 -25.50 16.44
C LEU A 917 -9.66 -26.86 17.14
N GLU A 918 -9.02 -27.04 18.29
CA GLU A 918 -9.13 -28.27 19.08
C GLU A 918 -10.45 -28.35 19.85
N ALA A 919 -10.90 -27.26 20.47
CA ALA A 919 -12.17 -27.23 21.19
C ALA A 919 -13.35 -27.48 20.23
N ASP A 920 -13.37 -26.84 19.07
CA ASP A 920 -14.38 -27.05 18.02
C ASP A 920 -14.29 -28.46 17.42
N SER A 921 -13.09 -28.95 17.11
CA SER A 921 -12.91 -30.31 16.59
C SER A 921 -13.41 -31.36 17.59
N ALA A 922 -13.07 -31.21 18.88
CA ALA A 922 -13.53 -32.10 19.94
C ALA A 922 -15.05 -32.06 20.10
N ALA A 923 -15.67 -30.87 20.06
CA ALA A 923 -17.13 -30.71 20.16
C ALA A 923 -17.88 -31.30 18.95
N ALA A 924 -17.38 -31.06 17.73
CA ALA A 924 -17.94 -31.63 16.51
C ALA A 924 -17.83 -33.16 16.50
N ILE A 925 -16.66 -33.71 16.86
CA ILE A 925 -16.44 -35.16 16.96
C ILE A 925 -17.36 -35.77 18.02
N LYS A 926 -17.46 -35.17 19.21
CA LYS A 926 -18.30 -35.64 20.31
C LYS A 926 -19.77 -35.73 19.92
N GLY A 927 -20.34 -34.68 19.34
CA GLY A 927 -21.73 -34.68 18.89
C GLY A 927 -21.97 -35.66 17.72
N LEU A 928 -21.02 -35.81 16.79
CA LEU A 928 -21.11 -36.82 15.74
C LEU A 928 -21.05 -38.25 16.29
N MET A 929 -20.28 -38.49 17.35
CA MET A 929 -20.22 -39.77 18.06
C MET A 929 -21.52 -40.08 18.81
N GLY A 930 -22.16 -39.12 19.47
CA GLY A 930 -23.49 -39.30 20.10
C GLY A 930 -24.54 -39.76 19.07
N ILE A 931 -24.62 -39.06 17.93
CA ILE A 931 -25.51 -39.44 16.82
C ILE A 931 -25.20 -40.85 16.29
N LEU A 932 -23.92 -41.23 16.16
CA LEU A 932 -23.51 -42.58 15.74
C LEU A 932 -23.82 -43.66 16.80
N ASN A 933 -23.76 -43.32 18.08
CA ASN A 933 -24.13 -44.17 19.21
C ASN A 933 -25.66 -44.28 19.42
N HIS A 934 -26.44 -43.63 18.56
CA HIS A 934 -27.91 -43.59 18.59
C HIS A 934 -28.51 -42.82 19.77
N ASP A 935 -27.89 -41.72 20.19
CA ASP A 935 -28.49 -40.80 21.14
C ASP A 935 -29.83 -40.22 20.64
N THR A 936 -30.73 -39.96 21.59
CA THR A 936 -32.12 -39.55 21.32
C THR A 936 -32.63 -38.53 22.32
N GLY A 937 -33.76 -37.86 22.00
CA GLY A 937 -34.40 -36.90 22.89
C GLY A 937 -33.49 -35.72 23.22
N ALA A 938 -33.22 -35.51 24.52
CA ALA A 938 -32.38 -34.41 25.00
C ALA A 938 -30.90 -34.58 24.64
N ALA A 939 -30.37 -35.81 24.60
CA ALA A 939 -28.98 -36.06 24.20
C ALA A 939 -28.75 -35.64 22.74
N LEU A 940 -29.58 -36.14 21.83
CA LEU A 940 -29.57 -35.76 20.41
C LEU A 940 -29.76 -34.24 20.16
N ALA A 941 -30.47 -33.54 21.06
CA ALA A 941 -30.59 -32.09 20.99
C ALA A 941 -29.28 -31.39 21.40
N ALA A 942 -28.59 -31.89 22.43
CA ALA A 942 -27.27 -31.42 22.83
C ALA A 942 -26.20 -31.73 21.77
N ASP A 943 -26.18 -32.93 21.19
CA ASP A 943 -25.26 -33.30 20.09
C ASP A 943 -25.37 -32.34 18.92
N LYS A 944 -26.60 -32.02 18.52
CA LYS A 944 -26.87 -31.08 17.42
C LYS A 944 -26.50 -29.64 17.78
N ALA A 945 -26.63 -29.24 19.03
CA ALA A 945 -26.17 -27.95 19.50
C ALA A 945 -24.63 -27.86 19.46
N MET A 946 -23.91 -28.87 19.96
CA MET A 946 -22.44 -28.96 19.90
C MET A 946 -21.93 -28.94 18.45
N ILE A 947 -22.55 -29.71 17.55
CA ILE A 947 -22.22 -29.71 16.11
C ILE A 947 -22.48 -28.32 15.48
N THR A 948 -23.53 -27.61 15.90
CA THR A 948 -23.84 -26.27 15.37
C THR A 948 -22.85 -25.23 15.88
N ALA A 949 -22.51 -25.26 17.18
CA ALA A 949 -21.55 -24.37 17.81
C ALA A 949 -20.14 -24.56 17.20
N ALA A 950 -19.66 -25.81 17.08
CA ALA A 950 -18.40 -26.11 16.42
C ALA A 950 -18.36 -25.69 14.94
N GLY A 951 -19.50 -25.79 14.24
CA GLY A 951 -19.65 -25.26 12.89
C GLY A 951 -19.58 -23.73 12.83
N MET A 952 -19.93 -23.02 13.90
CA MET A 952 -19.76 -21.57 14.03
C MET A 952 -18.31 -21.19 14.36
N GLY A 953 -17.64 -21.96 15.22
CA GLY A 953 -16.23 -21.75 15.59
C GLY A 953 -15.26 -21.93 14.41
N PHE A 954 -15.41 -23.00 13.61
CA PHE A 954 -14.69 -23.11 12.32
C PHE A 954 -14.94 -21.92 11.36
N GLN A 955 -16.11 -21.26 11.45
CA GLN A 955 -16.39 -20.03 10.70
C GLN A 955 -15.94 -18.74 11.41
N ALA A 956 -15.52 -18.80 12.68
CA ALA A 956 -14.81 -17.73 13.37
C ALA A 956 -13.34 -17.79 12.98
N ASP A 957 -12.66 -18.94 13.16
CA ASP A 957 -11.28 -19.19 12.72
C ASP A 957 -11.06 -18.74 11.26
N ALA A 958 -11.93 -19.19 10.35
CA ALA A 958 -11.85 -18.86 8.93
C ALA A 958 -12.03 -17.36 8.61
N LYS A 959 -12.74 -16.61 9.47
CA LYS A 959 -12.87 -15.15 9.35
C LYS A 959 -11.67 -14.45 9.96
N ASP A 960 -11.22 -14.87 11.13
CA ASP A 960 -10.13 -14.26 11.87
C ASP A 960 -8.82 -14.35 11.09
N VAL A 961 -8.43 -15.54 10.64
CA VAL A 961 -7.32 -15.75 9.68
C VAL A 961 -7.44 -14.82 8.46
N SER A 962 -8.65 -14.60 7.95
CA SER A 962 -8.87 -13.69 6.82
C SER A 962 -8.77 -12.20 7.19
N GLY A 963 -9.01 -11.87 8.46
CA GLY A 963 -8.73 -10.60 9.11
C GLY A 963 -7.24 -10.39 9.39
N ASN A 964 -6.49 -11.44 9.71
CA ASN A 964 -5.14 -11.32 10.28
C ASN A 964 -3.99 -11.58 9.29
N ASN A 965 -4.25 -12.17 8.12
CA ASN A 965 -3.21 -12.44 7.10
C ASN A 965 -3.36 -11.62 5.80
N ILE A 966 -2.24 -11.46 5.09
CA ILE A 966 -2.13 -10.99 3.71
C ILE A 966 -1.54 -12.13 2.86
N PRO A 967 -2.20 -12.60 1.79
CA PRO A 967 -1.63 -13.57 0.86
C PRO A 967 -0.29 -13.11 0.26
N VAL A 968 0.54 -14.05 -0.19
CA VAL A 968 1.75 -13.72 -0.97
C VAL A 968 1.37 -12.96 -2.24
N ASN A 969 2.15 -11.93 -2.61
CA ASN A 969 1.79 -10.95 -3.65
C ASN A 969 0.60 -10.03 -3.30
N GLY A 970 0.14 -10.01 -2.05
CA GLY A 970 -0.86 -9.06 -1.55
C GLY A 970 -2.32 -9.48 -1.70
N GLY A 971 -3.22 -8.52 -1.54
CA GLY A 971 -4.67 -8.73 -1.53
C GLY A 971 -5.20 -9.12 -0.15
N THR A 972 -6.28 -9.91 -0.12
CA THR A 972 -6.94 -10.37 1.11
C THR A 972 -7.39 -11.83 0.95
N TYR A 973 -7.59 -12.51 2.06
CA TYR A 973 -8.41 -13.73 2.06
C TYR A 973 -9.90 -13.41 1.97
N VAL A 974 -10.69 -14.43 1.67
CA VAL A 974 -12.16 -14.37 1.57
C VAL A 974 -12.73 -15.38 2.57
N GLY A 975 -13.00 -14.95 3.81
CA GLY A 975 -13.37 -15.81 4.96
C GLY A 975 -14.58 -16.76 4.79
N THR A 976 -15.34 -16.62 3.71
CA THR A 976 -16.51 -17.47 3.36
C THR A 976 -16.26 -18.43 2.19
N ALA A 977 -15.03 -18.49 1.66
CA ALA A 977 -14.70 -19.30 0.49
C ALA A 977 -14.76 -20.81 0.80
N THR A 978 -15.36 -21.59 -0.12
CA THR A 978 -15.45 -23.06 -0.04
C THR A 978 -14.50 -23.78 -1.00
N THR A 979 -13.64 -23.05 -1.73
CA THR A 979 -12.57 -23.61 -2.58
C THR A 979 -11.30 -22.77 -2.53
N VAL A 980 -10.15 -23.41 -2.76
CA VAL A 980 -8.82 -22.78 -2.70
C VAL A 980 -8.68 -21.61 -3.68
N SER A 981 -9.18 -21.75 -4.93
CA SER A 981 -9.14 -20.67 -5.93
C SER A 981 -10.03 -19.46 -5.61
N THR A 982 -10.98 -19.61 -4.68
CA THR A 982 -11.85 -18.53 -4.19
C THR A 982 -11.40 -17.93 -2.85
N ALA A 983 -10.45 -18.56 -2.15
CA ALA A 983 -10.04 -18.16 -0.81
C ALA A 983 -9.17 -16.89 -0.78
N THR A 984 -8.64 -16.44 -1.91
CA THR A 984 -7.84 -15.23 -2.07
C THR A 984 -8.50 -14.27 -3.07
N SER A 985 -8.46 -12.97 -2.80
CA SER A 985 -9.10 -11.95 -3.66
C SER A 985 -8.36 -11.75 -5.00
N ILE A 986 -7.05 -12.03 -5.02
CA ILE A 986 -6.25 -12.18 -6.24
C ILE A 986 -6.25 -13.66 -6.66
N LYS A 987 -6.92 -13.98 -7.77
CA LYS A 987 -7.08 -15.37 -8.23
C LYS A 987 -5.76 -15.96 -8.73
N GLY A 988 -5.44 -17.18 -8.29
CA GLY A 988 -4.21 -17.89 -8.66
C GLY A 988 -3.01 -17.60 -7.74
N THR A 989 -3.18 -16.71 -6.75
CA THR A 989 -2.19 -16.47 -5.69
C THR A 989 -1.99 -17.69 -4.80
N ALA A 990 -3.07 -18.38 -4.43
CA ALA A 990 -2.99 -19.69 -3.81
C ALA A 990 -2.71 -20.78 -4.87
N GLN A 991 -1.66 -21.57 -4.64
CA GLN A 991 -1.16 -22.63 -5.52
C GLN A 991 -1.10 -23.96 -4.74
N GLY A 992 -0.87 -25.10 -5.40
CA GLY A 992 -0.63 -26.35 -4.66
C GLY A 992 -0.90 -27.64 -5.42
N THR A 993 -0.72 -28.75 -4.71
CA THR A 993 -1.02 -30.12 -5.17
C THR A 993 -2.50 -30.49 -5.04
N ILE A 994 -3.27 -29.75 -4.23
CA ILE A 994 -4.73 -29.83 -4.19
C ILE A 994 -5.27 -29.14 -5.46
N PRO A 995 -6.12 -29.78 -6.28
CA PRO A 995 -6.66 -29.16 -7.48
C PRO A 995 -7.43 -27.88 -7.18
N VAL A 996 -6.99 -26.75 -7.74
CA VAL A 996 -7.46 -25.40 -7.38
C VAL A 996 -8.98 -25.18 -7.57
N THR A 997 -9.64 -26.04 -8.34
CA THR A 997 -11.08 -26.00 -8.67
C THR A 997 -11.93 -27.01 -7.87
N ALA A 998 -11.36 -27.73 -6.91
CA ALA A 998 -12.09 -28.69 -6.07
C ALA A 998 -12.52 -28.05 -4.73
N ASN A 999 -13.57 -28.60 -4.11
CA ASN A 999 -13.67 -28.55 -2.65
C ASN A 999 -12.44 -29.24 -2.07
N PRO A 1000 -11.84 -28.71 -0.98
CA PRO A 1000 -10.86 -29.47 -0.22
C PRO A 1000 -11.47 -30.77 0.32
N ASN A 1001 -10.59 -31.72 0.63
CA ASN A 1001 -10.93 -32.95 1.32
C ASN A 1001 -9.66 -33.49 1.96
N ILE A 1002 -9.36 -33.03 3.17
CA ILE A 1002 -8.15 -33.37 3.91
C ILE A 1002 -8.24 -34.81 4.49
N ALA A 1003 -9.41 -35.46 4.43
CA ALA A 1003 -9.64 -36.83 4.90
C ALA A 1003 -8.72 -37.90 4.28
N ASN A 1004 -8.17 -37.67 3.09
CA ASN A 1004 -7.31 -38.63 2.38
C ASN A 1004 -5.84 -38.63 2.85
N GLY A 1005 -5.42 -37.74 3.76
CA GLY A 1005 -4.03 -37.63 4.21
C GLY A 1005 -3.05 -37.12 3.13
N THR A 1006 -3.57 -36.67 1.98
CA THR A 1006 -2.81 -36.10 0.86
C THR A 1006 -2.73 -34.57 0.92
N GLY A 1007 -2.90 -33.98 2.11
CA GLY A 1007 -2.50 -32.59 2.36
C GLY A 1007 -1.03 -32.45 2.00
N GLY A 1008 -0.71 -31.46 1.16
CA GLY A 1008 0.61 -31.40 0.50
C GLY A 1008 1.74 -31.36 1.51
N ALA A 1009 2.65 -32.35 1.45
CA ALA A 1009 3.85 -32.37 2.29
C ALA A 1009 4.62 -31.06 2.10
N ALA A 1010 4.99 -30.41 3.20
CA ALA A 1010 5.63 -29.11 3.18
C ALA A 1010 6.92 -29.15 2.33
N ALA A 1011 7.03 -28.25 1.35
CA ALA A 1011 8.27 -28.03 0.64
C ALA A 1011 9.29 -27.48 1.65
N ALA A 1012 10.38 -28.22 1.89
CA ALA A 1012 11.38 -27.86 2.87
C ALA A 1012 11.95 -26.46 2.57
N GLY A 1013 11.88 -25.56 3.55
CA GLY A 1013 12.31 -24.17 3.39
C GLY A 1013 13.78 -24.08 3.01
N THR A 1014 14.07 -23.43 1.89
CA THR A 1014 15.45 -23.05 1.53
C THR A 1014 15.91 -21.96 2.48
N SER A 1015 16.80 -22.29 3.41
CA SER A 1015 17.41 -21.31 4.30
C SER A 1015 18.16 -20.24 3.51
N GLN A 1016 17.94 -18.97 3.85
CA GLN A 1016 18.84 -17.92 3.40
C GLN A 1016 20.18 -18.09 4.11
N ALA A 1017 21.21 -18.52 3.36
CA ALA A 1017 22.59 -18.28 3.77
C ALA A 1017 22.84 -16.77 3.66
N GLY A 1018 23.08 -16.11 4.81
CA GLY A 1018 23.10 -14.65 4.90
C GLY A 1018 24.24 -14.01 4.12
N MET A 1019 23.96 -12.86 3.49
CA MET A 1019 24.99 -11.95 2.97
C MET A 1019 25.37 -10.94 4.05
N HIS A 1020 26.50 -11.17 4.70
CA HIS A 1020 27.27 -10.13 5.40
C HIS A 1020 28.67 -10.09 4.79
N GLY A 1021 29.17 -8.90 4.51
CA GLY A 1021 30.49 -8.68 3.91
C GLY A 1021 31.37 -7.79 4.79
N HIS A 1022 32.64 -7.66 4.38
CA HIS A 1022 33.75 -6.97 5.06
C HIS A 1022 34.30 -7.71 6.30
N ASP A 1023 35.63 -7.85 6.49
CA ASP A 1023 36.76 -7.52 5.60
C ASP A 1023 38.06 -8.26 6.00
N ALA A 1024 39.11 -8.09 5.17
CA ALA A 1024 40.56 -8.26 5.45
C ALA A 1024 41.27 -9.64 5.27
N ASP A 1025 42.20 -9.62 4.29
CA ASP A 1025 43.59 -10.13 4.27
C ASP A 1025 44.03 -11.60 3.94
N ASP A 1026 45.07 -11.63 3.10
CA ASP A 1026 46.08 -12.65 2.71
C ASP A 1026 45.72 -14.08 2.18
N GLN A 1027 45.68 -14.17 0.83
CA GLN A 1027 46.65 -14.87 -0.06
C GLN A 1027 47.29 -16.24 0.35
N PRO A 1028 47.65 -17.14 -0.60
CA PRO A 1028 46.97 -17.51 -1.86
C PRO A 1028 47.09 -19.04 -2.22
N ALA A 1029 46.79 -19.37 -3.49
CA ALA A 1029 47.14 -20.60 -4.24
C ALA A 1029 46.27 -21.87 -4.01
N ALA A 1030 45.91 -22.66 -5.04
CA ALA A 1030 46.00 -22.47 -6.50
C ALA A 1030 45.04 -23.42 -7.27
N ALA A 1031 44.81 -23.09 -8.56
CA ALA A 1031 44.37 -23.88 -9.73
C ALA A 1031 43.83 -25.34 -9.56
N ALA A 1032 42.86 -25.83 -10.35
CA ALA A 1032 42.62 -25.52 -11.77
C ALA A 1032 41.23 -25.93 -12.32
N ALA A 1033 40.86 -25.28 -13.44
CA ALA A 1033 40.03 -25.69 -14.59
C ALA A 1033 39.18 -26.99 -14.60
N GLY A 1034 38.00 -26.94 -15.24
CA GLY A 1034 37.31 -28.17 -15.69
C GLY A 1034 35.84 -28.07 -16.16
N ALA A 1035 35.49 -27.19 -17.09
CA ALA A 1035 34.10 -27.05 -17.56
C ALA A 1035 33.57 -28.24 -18.41
N LYS A 1036 32.25 -28.52 -18.30
CA LYS A 1036 31.29 -28.93 -19.37
C LYS A 1036 29.89 -29.23 -18.77
N THR A 1037 28.88 -28.35 -18.90
CA THR A 1037 27.93 -28.12 -20.03
C THR A 1037 26.83 -29.18 -20.24
N SER A 1038 25.58 -28.72 -20.09
CA SER A 1038 24.35 -29.08 -20.85
C SER A 1038 23.84 -30.52 -20.94
N GLY A 1039 22.54 -30.75 -20.65
CA GLY A 1039 21.84 -31.97 -21.09
C GLY A 1039 20.51 -32.32 -20.38
N ALA A 1040 19.43 -31.58 -20.64
CA ALA A 1040 18.05 -32.11 -20.52
C ALA A 1040 17.68 -32.86 -21.85
N PRO A 1041 16.55 -33.61 -22.01
CA PRO A 1041 15.34 -33.61 -21.16
C PRO A 1041 14.58 -34.97 -21.00
N ALA A 1042 13.37 -34.88 -20.40
CA ALA A 1042 12.12 -35.60 -20.73
C ALA A 1042 11.89 -37.11 -20.45
N ALA A 1043 11.09 -37.34 -19.38
CA ALA A 1043 9.76 -37.98 -19.42
C ALA A 1043 9.55 -39.53 -19.47
N ALA A 1044 8.28 -39.91 -19.25
CA ALA A 1044 7.62 -41.22 -19.47
C ALA A 1044 7.76 -42.36 -18.43
N ALA A 1045 7.06 -42.20 -17.31
CA ALA A 1045 5.94 -43.03 -16.81
C ALA A 1045 5.93 -44.59 -16.87
N ALA A 1046 5.25 -45.15 -15.86
CA ALA A 1046 4.77 -46.53 -15.67
C ALA A 1046 5.82 -47.64 -15.40
N ASN A 1047 5.56 -48.73 -14.66
CA ASN A 1047 4.61 -49.14 -13.59
C ASN A 1047 4.91 -50.65 -13.36
N THR A 1048 4.32 -51.27 -12.33
CA THR A 1048 4.16 -52.73 -12.09
C THR A 1048 5.33 -53.54 -11.48
N HIS A 1049 5.19 -53.76 -10.17
CA HIS A 1049 5.23 -55.07 -9.47
C HIS A 1049 6.47 -56.00 -9.44
N THR A 1050 6.87 -56.32 -8.18
CA THR A 1050 7.35 -57.63 -7.67
C THR A 1050 8.66 -58.22 -8.24
N SER A 1051 9.61 -58.76 -7.46
CA SER A 1051 9.50 -59.39 -6.12
C SER A 1051 10.82 -59.38 -5.31
N GLN A 1052 10.69 -59.45 -3.98
CA GLN A 1052 11.71 -59.95 -3.01
C GLN A 1052 12.04 -61.45 -3.24
N PRO A 1053 13.00 -62.13 -2.53
CA PRO A 1053 13.62 -61.78 -1.23
C PRO A 1053 15.14 -62.04 -1.00
N ALA A 1054 15.67 -61.49 0.11
CA ALA A 1054 16.66 -62.08 1.08
C ALA A 1054 18.05 -62.58 0.57
N ALA A 1055 19.13 -62.74 1.36
CA ALA A 1055 19.54 -62.48 2.77
C ALA A 1055 21.09 -62.71 2.81
N THR A 1056 21.95 -62.41 3.82
CA THR A 1056 22.00 -61.78 5.17
C THR A 1056 23.50 -61.50 5.46
N SER A 1057 24.01 -60.76 6.45
CA SER A 1057 23.53 -59.96 7.61
C SER A 1057 24.61 -58.86 7.85
N HIS A 1058 24.62 -57.92 8.82
CA HIS A 1058 24.51 -57.91 10.30
C HIS A 1058 24.48 -56.41 10.75
N ALA A 1059 24.41 -55.98 12.02
CA ALA A 1059 23.72 -56.39 13.26
C ALA A 1059 23.95 -55.24 14.30
N THR A 1060 23.12 -55.15 15.35
CA THR A 1060 23.09 -54.10 16.42
C THR A 1060 22.83 -52.65 15.96
N GLY A 1061 22.03 -51.83 16.66
CA GLY A 1061 21.11 -52.14 17.76
C GLY A 1061 20.76 -50.95 18.68
N ALA A 1062 19.56 -50.39 18.55
CA ALA A 1062 18.85 -49.55 19.53
C ALA A 1062 17.37 -49.41 19.11
N THR A 1063 16.45 -49.08 20.02
CA THR A 1063 15.00 -49.17 19.81
C THR A 1063 14.23 -47.91 20.24
N HIS A 1064 13.27 -47.49 19.41
CA HIS A 1064 12.06 -46.81 19.88
C HIS A 1064 10.84 -47.70 19.58
N THR A 1065 9.93 -47.81 20.54
CA THR A 1065 8.78 -48.70 20.50
C THR A 1065 7.51 -47.88 20.29
N MET A 1066 6.74 -48.19 19.24
CA MET A 1066 5.38 -47.64 19.11
C MET A 1066 4.46 -48.37 20.09
N ILE A 1067 3.81 -47.63 20.98
CA ILE A 1067 2.67 -48.11 21.76
C ILE A 1067 1.45 -48.14 20.82
N THR A 1068 0.65 -49.21 20.88
CA THR A 1068 -0.55 -49.35 20.06
C THR A 1068 -1.81 -49.11 20.88
N MET A 1069 -2.90 -48.75 20.20
CA MET A 1069 -4.07 -48.06 20.75
C MET A 1069 -5.04 -48.97 21.55
N HIS A 1070 -4.51 -49.89 22.37
CA HIS A 1070 -5.28 -50.91 23.09
C HIS A 1070 -5.22 -50.79 24.62
N ASP A 1071 -4.25 -50.06 25.18
CA ASP A 1071 -4.02 -49.97 26.63
C ASP A 1071 -4.67 -48.75 27.32
N LEU A 1072 -5.52 -47.98 26.63
CA LEU A 1072 -6.16 -46.77 27.16
C LEU A 1072 -7.69 -46.88 27.40
N MET A 1073 -8.20 -48.09 27.60
CA MET A 1073 -9.56 -48.32 28.11
C MET A 1073 -9.55 -49.40 29.20
N HIS A 1074 -9.40 -48.99 30.47
CA HIS A 1074 -9.93 -49.62 31.70
C HIS A 1074 -9.40 -48.86 32.93
N ALA A 1075 -10.04 -47.75 33.33
CA ALA A 1075 -9.60 -46.94 34.49
C ALA A 1075 -10.72 -46.31 35.36
N GLU A 1076 -12.00 -46.68 35.17
CA GLU A 1076 -13.07 -46.35 36.12
C GLU A 1076 -13.82 -47.61 36.59
N ALA A 1077 -13.29 -48.25 37.63
CA ALA A 1077 -14.04 -49.20 38.46
C ALA A 1077 -13.40 -49.34 39.85
N VAL A 1078 -14.25 -49.41 40.88
CA VAL A 1078 -13.92 -49.77 42.28
C VAL A 1078 -13.00 -48.82 43.04
N ALA A 1079 -13.58 -47.71 43.51
CA ALA A 1079 -13.19 -47.05 44.75
C ALA A 1079 -14.36 -47.12 45.76
N HIS A 1080 -14.75 -48.33 46.17
CA HIS A 1080 -15.77 -48.51 47.21
C HIS A 1080 -15.45 -49.70 48.14
N GLN A 1081 -15.69 -49.48 49.43
CA GLN A 1081 -15.47 -50.37 50.57
C GLN A 1081 -14.01 -50.72 50.91
N MET A 1082 -13.52 -50.04 51.95
CA MET A 1082 -12.57 -50.62 52.91
C MET A 1082 -13.08 -51.96 53.42
N HIS A 1083 -12.20 -52.91 53.72
CA HIS A 1083 -12.44 -53.81 54.85
C HIS A 1083 -11.13 -54.39 55.44
N TRP A 1084 -10.81 -53.92 56.65
CA TRP A 1084 -9.92 -54.52 57.66
C TRP A 1084 -8.39 -54.36 57.51
N ALA A 1085 -7.75 -54.32 58.70
CA ALA A 1085 -6.33 -54.07 59.01
C ALA A 1085 -5.86 -52.62 58.77
#